data_AF-A0A929PTZ4-F1
#
_entry.id   AF-A0A929PTZ4-F1
#
_cell.length_a   1.000
_cell.length_b   1.000
_cell.length_c   1.000
_cell.angle_alpha   90.00
_cell.angle_beta   90.00
_cell.angle_gamma   90.00
#
_symmetry.space_group_name_H-M   'P 1'
#
loop_
_entity.id
_entity.type
_entity.pdbx_description
1 polymer ?
#
loop_
_entity_poly.entity_id
_entity_poly.type
_entity_poly.pdbx_seq_one_letter_code
_entity_poly.pdbx_strand_id
1 'polypeptide(L)'
;MNARVDRPQPGAPLMSRQPGRASGLPRITTLLVLAAVAVLHAAGWWALNRPAALPDFEGKVRGLAFAPYQRGQSGEDSSDKWPNAQEIAGDLRLVGPMTGRIRTYAVHNGFENIPALAAQNAPNLKVTLGSWLDKRQNLNAAELDRLVAAANANRNVDRILVGNEAVLRGDVTPAQMISYIRSVKGRTNKPVSTAEPWHVWLDHPELGQAVDYITIHLLPYWEGLSVDDALRFTLEKYDAVRARFPNKPIVVGEVGWPSDGRDIGAARASIVNQADFMRRFFIEAQKRNIDYFVMEAFDQPWKVSFEGRAAGHWGMMDLDRAPKWSLTGPVEENPAWPFWAAAATLAALIASYAFLSRRHDIRVPGKILMAALAQLFITGITLSILRMSGTYLSFGAGAVWVGLLVGQLLLLAVLLSDSFELAETVYGRVFRRRFPALAAPAGVTQPKVSIHLPICNEPPEMVKLTLNALAELDYQNLEVLVVDNNTSDPAVWEPVAEHCARLGSRFRFFHLGKWPGYKAGALNFALAQTAPDAEIIGVIDSDYLVNRDWLSRMVPFFSKPEVGFTQSPQDYRDGNESLFKRLMFWEYAGFFRTGMITRNERNAIIQHGTMTLIRRSALDGVGGWAEWTICEDSELGLRLMKQGWEAVYVPDSMGRGVMPDDFDAYRKQRHRWAMGAVQIMKGHAASLLNPLRRDLTLAQRFHFVMGWAPWLGDALGLVFVLMGLIWSAGLIFAPVSTEFPIWLFMLPSLGLFAFKLFQLMSLYKARVSCGFTDRLGAALGGLSLTHTIGKAVWQGLWRKRAAFHRTPKMADAPALLRGLVMVREEAVLLALLWAAAIGITIVHKGGTWEAILWTAVLLVQSVPYMAAVAVSLIAAIPAKEKVSLPAPSLMRGGAPALTTARVVARSQAT
;
A
#
# COMPACT_ATOMS: atom_id res chain seq x y z
N MET A 1 38.67 48.22 -6.89
CA MET A 1 39.83 47.33 -7.11
C MET A 1 39.47 45.95 -6.60
N ASN A 2 39.15 45.02 -7.52
CA ASN A 2 38.67 43.68 -7.21
C ASN A 2 39.84 42.72 -7.09
N ALA A 3 40.17 42.28 -5.87
CA ALA A 3 41.09 41.18 -5.63
C ALA A 3 40.32 39.85 -5.73
N ARG A 4 40.59 39.09 -6.79
CA ARG A 4 40.16 37.69 -6.94
C ARG A 4 40.94 36.86 -5.93
N VAL A 5 40.24 36.26 -4.99
CA VAL A 5 40.76 35.14 -4.19
C VAL A 5 40.62 33.88 -5.05
N ASP A 6 41.75 33.24 -5.33
CA ASP A 6 41.82 32.03 -6.14
C ASP A 6 41.04 30.89 -5.49
N ARG A 7 40.12 30.31 -6.26
CA ARG A 7 39.43 29.07 -5.93
C ARG A 7 40.42 27.92 -6.05
N PRO A 8 40.49 26.97 -5.11
CA PRO A 8 41.16 25.71 -5.38
C PRO A 8 40.41 25.01 -6.52
N GLN A 9 41.11 24.71 -7.61
CA GLN A 9 40.56 23.87 -8.65
C GLN A 9 40.19 22.51 -8.03
N PRO A 10 38.98 21.97 -8.30
CA PRO A 10 38.67 20.61 -7.89
C PRO A 10 39.59 19.68 -8.67
N GLY A 11 40.56 19.09 -7.97
CA GLY A 11 41.37 18.01 -8.51
C GLY A 11 40.43 16.95 -9.09
N ALA A 12 40.72 16.51 -10.31
CA ALA A 12 40.00 15.43 -10.95
C ALA A 12 39.90 14.25 -9.96
N PRO A 13 38.71 13.64 -9.79
CA PRO A 13 38.56 12.54 -8.85
C PRO A 13 39.55 11.45 -9.22
N LEU A 14 40.53 11.22 -8.34
CA LEU A 14 41.43 10.08 -8.41
C LEU A 14 40.55 8.84 -8.39
N MET A 15 40.30 8.28 -9.57
CA MET A 15 39.76 6.94 -9.73
C MET A 15 40.71 6.01 -8.98
N SER A 16 40.35 5.65 -7.74
CA SER A 16 40.91 4.50 -7.06
C SER A 16 40.87 3.35 -8.06
N ARG A 17 42.06 2.84 -8.43
CA ARG A 17 42.19 1.69 -9.33
C ARG A 17 41.19 0.62 -8.88
N GLN A 18 40.16 0.41 -9.69
CA GLN A 18 39.26 -0.71 -9.50
C GLN A 18 40.12 -1.98 -9.50
N PRO A 19 39.98 -2.89 -8.51
CA PRO A 19 40.54 -4.22 -8.67
C PRO A 19 39.97 -4.80 -9.97
N GLY A 20 40.87 -5.39 -10.76
CA GLY A 20 40.69 -5.67 -12.18
C GLY A 20 39.29 -6.15 -12.58
N ARG A 21 38.81 -5.62 -13.72
CA ARG A 21 37.71 -6.20 -14.47
C ARG A 21 38.03 -7.67 -14.75
N ALA A 22 37.52 -8.58 -13.93
CA ALA A 22 37.25 -9.95 -14.35
C ALA A 22 36.12 -9.88 -15.37
N SER A 23 36.49 -9.64 -16.63
CA SER A 23 35.61 -9.72 -17.78
C SER A 23 35.38 -11.18 -18.14
N GLY A 24 34.15 -11.65 -17.95
CA GLY A 24 33.66 -12.94 -18.48
C GLY A 24 32.99 -13.80 -17.42
N LEU A 25 31.71 -14.14 -17.63
CA LEU A 25 30.89 -15.09 -16.85
C LEU A 25 30.14 -14.68 -15.55
N PRO A 26 29.65 -13.43 -15.40
CA PRO A 26 28.49 -13.16 -14.52
C PRO A 26 27.16 -12.87 -15.28
N ARG A 27 27.14 -12.93 -16.61
CA ARG A 27 25.93 -12.70 -17.45
C ARG A 27 24.98 -13.90 -17.52
N ILE A 28 25.51 -15.11 -17.66
CA ILE A 28 24.71 -16.32 -17.93
C ILE A 28 23.79 -16.65 -16.76
N THR A 29 24.30 -16.66 -15.52
CA THR A 29 23.48 -17.00 -14.34
C THR A 29 22.32 -16.02 -14.14
N THR A 30 22.53 -14.72 -14.35
CA THR A 30 21.43 -13.74 -14.27
C THR A 30 20.40 -14.02 -15.36
N LEU A 31 20.82 -14.27 -16.60
CA LEU A 31 19.91 -14.60 -17.69
C LEU A 31 19.13 -15.89 -17.42
N LEU A 32 19.77 -16.94 -16.89
CA LEU A 32 19.10 -18.20 -16.53
C LEU A 32 18.06 -18.00 -15.42
N VAL A 33 18.39 -17.22 -14.38
CA VAL A 33 17.43 -16.90 -13.32
C VAL A 33 16.24 -16.13 -13.88
N LEU A 34 16.50 -15.12 -14.71
CA LEU A 34 15.45 -14.32 -15.33
C LEU A 34 14.56 -15.17 -16.25
N ALA A 35 15.15 -16.06 -17.06
CA ALA A 35 14.41 -16.98 -17.92
C ALA A 35 13.54 -17.95 -17.09
N ALA A 36 14.09 -18.56 -16.03
CA ALA A 36 13.34 -19.46 -15.16
C ALA A 36 12.16 -18.74 -14.48
N VAL A 37 12.38 -17.53 -13.96
CA VAL A 37 11.31 -16.71 -13.36
C VAL A 37 10.27 -16.32 -14.40
N ALA A 38 10.65 -15.98 -15.63
CA ALA A 38 9.71 -15.68 -16.71
C ALA A 38 8.87 -16.90 -17.12
N VAL A 39 9.45 -18.10 -17.17
CA VAL A 39 8.72 -19.34 -17.46
C VAL A 39 7.70 -19.63 -16.35
N LEU A 40 8.11 -19.54 -15.08
CA LEU A 40 7.20 -19.72 -13.94
C LEU A 40 6.08 -18.68 -13.94
N HIS A 41 6.40 -17.44 -14.30
CA HIS A 41 5.44 -16.36 -14.42
C HIS A 41 4.42 -16.61 -15.53
N ALA A 42 4.87 -17.00 -16.72
CA ALA A 42 4.00 -17.36 -17.84
C ALA A 42 3.12 -18.58 -17.50
N ALA A 43 3.67 -19.59 -16.80
CA ALA A 43 2.91 -20.73 -16.31
C ALA A 43 1.83 -20.32 -15.30
N GLY A 44 2.11 -19.34 -14.44
CA GLY A 44 1.14 -18.77 -13.51
C GLY A 44 -0.01 -18.06 -14.22
N TRP A 45 0.29 -17.21 -15.21
CA TRP A 45 -0.73 -16.57 -16.04
C TRP A 45 -1.57 -17.59 -16.80
N TRP A 46 -0.95 -18.60 -17.40
CA TRP A 46 -1.67 -19.67 -18.10
C TRP A 46 -2.58 -20.46 -17.15
N ALA A 47 -2.12 -20.78 -15.94
CA ALA A 47 -2.92 -21.50 -14.95
C ALA A 47 -4.16 -20.72 -14.50
N LEU A 48 -4.07 -19.39 -14.43
CA LEU A 48 -5.18 -18.51 -14.04
C LEU A 48 -6.17 -18.23 -15.17
N ASN A 49 -5.77 -18.42 -16.44
CA ASN A 49 -6.58 -18.07 -17.61
C ASN A 49 -6.89 -19.30 -18.47
N ARG A 50 -7.07 -20.47 -17.84
CA ARG A 50 -7.43 -21.68 -18.58
C ARG A 50 -8.81 -21.52 -19.25
N PRO A 51 -8.95 -21.89 -20.53
CA PRO A 51 -10.25 -21.88 -21.19
C PRO A 51 -11.19 -22.88 -20.50
N ALA A 52 -12.43 -22.44 -20.26
CA ALA A 52 -13.49 -23.29 -19.76
C ALA A 52 -14.14 -24.05 -20.93
N ALA A 53 -14.18 -25.38 -20.82
CA ALA A 53 -14.91 -26.23 -21.74
C ALA A 53 -16.39 -26.25 -21.34
N LEU A 54 -17.22 -25.60 -22.14
CA LEU A 54 -18.66 -25.45 -21.91
C LEU A 54 -19.44 -26.21 -22.99
N PRO A 55 -20.69 -26.66 -22.73
CA PRO A 55 -21.49 -27.31 -23.75
C PRO A 55 -21.79 -26.34 -24.91
N ASP A 56 -21.81 -26.85 -26.14
CA ASP A 56 -22.10 -26.05 -27.32
C ASP A 56 -23.60 -25.89 -27.52
N PHE A 57 -24.02 -24.67 -27.87
CA PHE A 57 -25.39 -24.40 -28.29
C PHE A 57 -25.43 -24.00 -29.77
N GLU A 58 -26.09 -24.83 -30.58
CA GLU A 58 -26.33 -24.57 -31.99
C GLU A 58 -27.78 -24.13 -32.20
N GLY A 59 -27.99 -22.88 -32.58
CA GLY A 59 -29.33 -22.35 -32.84
C GLY A 59 -29.43 -20.84 -32.62
N LYS A 60 -30.67 -20.34 -32.71
CA LYS A 60 -30.98 -18.95 -32.36
C LYS A 60 -31.54 -18.87 -30.96
N VAL A 61 -31.14 -17.84 -30.22
CA VAL A 61 -31.72 -17.53 -28.91
C VAL A 61 -33.20 -17.20 -29.11
N ARG A 62 -34.09 -17.74 -28.27
CA ARG A 62 -35.55 -17.61 -28.46
C ARG A 62 -36.04 -16.17 -28.43
N GLY A 63 -35.56 -15.38 -27.47
CA GLY A 63 -35.90 -13.97 -27.30
C GLY A 63 -34.83 -13.22 -26.51
N LEU A 64 -34.72 -11.91 -26.74
CA LEU A 64 -33.89 -10.99 -25.96
C LEU A 64 -34.73 -9.86 -25.35
N ALA A 65 -34.52 -9.55 -24.08
CA ALA A 65 -34.97 -8.28 -23.52
C ALA A 65 -34.14 -7.15 -24.14
N PHE A 66 -34.81 -6.10 -24.63
CA PHE A 66 -34.24 -5.08 -25.50
C PHE A 66 -34.39 -3.70 -24.87
N ALA A 67 -33.28 -3.19 -24.35
CA ALA A 67 -33.11 -1.85 -23.84
C ALA A 67 -31.99 -1.15 -24.65
N PRO A 68 -32.31 -0.25 -25.59
CA PRO A 68 -31.35 0.28 -26.57
C PRO A 68 -30.54 1.47 -26.03
N TYR A 69 -30.29 1.55 -24.72
CA TYR A 69 -29.51 2.65 -24.15
C TYR A 69 -28.02 2.53 -24.51
N GLN A 70 -27.46 3.64 -24.99
CA GLN A 70 -26.05 3.79 -25.34
C GLN A 70 -25.25 4.43 -24.20
N ARG A 71 -23.94 4.58 -24.40
CA ARG A 71 -23.04 5.27 -23.48
C ARG A 71 -23.54 6.69 -23.16
N GLY A 72 -23.76 6.96 -21.87
CA GLY A 72 -24.23 8.26 -21.39
C GLY A 72 -25.73 8.49 -21.52
N GLN A 73 -26.50 7.46 -21.89
CA GLN A 73 -27.96 7.44 -21.85
C GLN A 73 -28.41 6.58 -20.65
N SER A 74 -29.55 6.92 -20.04
CA SER A 74 -30.10 6.18 -18.90
C SER A 74 -31.63 6.19 -18.91
N GLY A 75 -32.23 5.19 -18.25
CA GLY A 75 -33.68 5.16 -17.98
C GLY A 75 -34.07 5.88 -16.68
N GLU A 76 -33.10 6.36 -15.91
CA GLU A 76 -33.26 6.95 -14.57
C GLU A 76 -33.15 8.48 -14.57
N ASP A 77 -32.24 9.07 -15.36
CA ASP A 77 -31.96 10.51 -15.30
C ASP A 77 -32.97 11.35 -16.09
N SER A 78 -33.36 12.48 -15.49
CA SER A 78 -34.06 13.60 -16.17
C SER A 78 -33.16 14.35 -17.17
N SER A 79 -32.14 13.70 -17.72
CA SER A 79 -31.12 14.32 -18.59
C SER A 79 -31.56 14.45 -20.06
N ASP A 80 -32.80 14.06 -20.39
CA ASP A 80 -33.42 14.05 -21.73
C ASP A 80 -32.62 13.28 -22.82
N LYS A 81 -31.60 12.50 -22.43
CA LYS A 81 -30.77 11.72 -23.36
C LYS A 81 -31.32 10.31 -23.55
N TRP A 82 -32.34 10.22 -24.39
CA TRP A 82 -32.96 8.96 -24.80
C TRP A 82 -32.36 8.42 -26.11
N PRO A 83 -32.40 7.09 -26.34
CA PRO A 83 -32.03 6.52 -27.62
C PRO A 83 -32.86 7.10 -28.76
N ASN A 84 -32.20 7.59 -29.81
CA ASN A 84 -32.89 8.08 -31.00
C ASN A 84 -33.26 6.96 -31.96
N ALA A 85 -34.13 7.24 -32.94
CA ALA A 85 -34.63 6.22 -33.87
C ALA A 85 -33.51 5.54 -34.70
N GLN A 86 -32.43 6.25 -35.04
CA GLN A 86 -31.30 5.69 -35.79
C GLN A 86 -30.48 4.73 -34.93
N GLU A 87 -30.27 5.08 -33.66
CA GLU A 87 -29.61 4.22 -32.66
C GLU A 87 -30.41 2.94 -32.43
N ILE A 88 -31.71 3.06 -32.18
CA ILE A 88 -32.63 1.92 -32.01
C ILE A 88 -32.63 1.04 -33.26
N ALA A 89 -32.70 1.62 -34.46
CA ALA A 89 -32.65 0.88 -35.71
C ALA A 89 -31.31 0.15 -35.92
N GLY A 90 -30.20 0.75 -35.50
CA GLY A 90 -28.87 0.12 -35.48
C GLY A 90 -28.84 -1.12 -34.61
N ASP A 91 -29.29 -0.99 -33.36
CA ASP A 91 -29.33 -2.09 -32.40
C ASP A 91 -30.29 -3.21 -32.85
N LEU A 92 -31.41 -2.87 -33.50
CA LEU A 92 -32.35 -3.84 -34.08
C LEU A 92 -31.73 -4.68 -35.20
N ARG A 93 -30.87 -4.08 -36.04
CA ARG A 93 -30.13 -4.82 -37.10
C ARG A 93 -29.12 -5.80 -36.51
N LEU A 94 -28.59 -5.52 -35.33
CA LEU A 94 -27.65 -6.40 -34.63
C LEU A 94 -28.37 -7.58 -33.96
N VAL A 95 -29.50 -7.35 -33.29
CA VAL A 95 -30.23 -8.42 -32.58
C VAL A 95 -31.05 -9.32 -33.50
N GLY A 96 -31.54 -8.81 -34.63
CA GLY A 96 -32.41 -9.55 -35.56
C GLY A 96 -31.84 -10.90 -36.07
N PRO A 97 -30.54 -10.99 -36.40
CA PRO A 97 -29.90 -12.27 -36.73
C PRO A 97 -29.84 -13.25 -35.55
N MET A 98 -29.68 -12.75 -34.31
CA MET A 98 -29.46 -13.55 -33.10
C MET A 98 -30.72 -14.21 -32.56
N THR A 99 -31.88 -13.56 -32.74
CA THR A 99 -33.15 -14.00 -32.16
C THR A 99 -34.35 -13.76 -33.08
N GLY A 100 -35.41 -14.54 -32.89
CA GLY A 100 -36.69 -14.34 -33.55
C GLY A 100 -37.63 -13.39 -32.82
N ARG A 101 -37.33 -13.01 -31.57
CA ARG A 101 -38.20 -12.15 -30.75
C ARG A 101 -37.41 -11.17 -29.88
N ILE A 102 -37.97 -9.98 -29.67
CA ILE A 102 -37.53 -9.08 -28.60
C ILE A 102 -38.67 -8.73 -27.66
N ARG A 103 -38.30 -8.33 -26.44
CA ARG A 103 -39.20 -7.79 -25.43
C ARG A 103 -38.74 -6.38 -25.04
N THR A 104 -39.66 -5.42 -24.93
CA THR A 104 -39.36 -4.08 -24.41
C THR A 104 -39.92 -3.89 -23.00
N TYR A 105 -39.40 -2.88 -22.28
CA TYR A 105 -39.81 -2.57 -20.90
C TYR A 105 -40.83 -1.42 -20.81
N ALA A 106 -40.83 -0.52 -21.79
CA ALA A 106 -41.63 0.71 -21.79
C ALA A 106 -42.07 1.11 -23.21
N VAL A 107 -43.04 2.03 -23.31
CA VAL A 107 -43.60 2.58 -24.56
C VAL A 107 -43.69 4.10 -24.52
N HIS A 108 -42.67 4.74 -23.97
CA HIS A 108 -42.53 6.18 -23.93
C HIS A 108 -41.15 6.62 -24.40
N ASN A 109 -41.00 7.93 -24.62
CA ASN A 109 -39.74 8.56 -25.04
C ASN A 109 -39.15 7.93 -26.30
N GLY A 110 -40.01 7.57 -27.26
CA GLY A 110 -39.64 7.00 -28.55
C GLY A 110 -39.68 5.47 -28.61
N PHE A 111 -39.80 4.78 -27.47
CA PHE A 111 -39.83 3.31 -27.43
C PHE A 111 -41.13 2.72 -27.98
N GLU A 112 -42.21 3.51 -28.02
CA GLU A 112 -43.45 3.18 -28.74
C GLU A 112 -43.22 2.91 -30.24
N ASN A 113 -42.12 3.43 -30.82
CA ASN A 113 -41.77 3.25 -32.22
C ASN A 113 -40.95 1.98 -32.49
N ILE A 114 -40.47 1.28 -31.46
CA ILE A 114 -39.65 0.06 -31.60
C ILE A 114 -40.31 -0.99 -32.51
N PRO A 115 -41.62 -1.31 -32.39
CA PRO A 115 -42.27 -2.25 -33.31
C PRO A 115 -42.18 -1.86 -34.78
N ALA A 116 -42.41 -0.58 -35.10
CA ALA A 116 -42.34 -0.07 -36.47
C ALA A 116 -40.91 -0.11 -37.00
N LEU A 117 -39.94 0.30 -36.17
CA LEU A 117 -38.51 0.23 -36.51
C LEU A 117 -38.04 -1.22 -36.70
N ALA A 118 -38.54 -2.16 -35.89
CA ALA A 118 -38.23 -3.58 -36.01
C ALA A 118 -38.79 -4.16 -37.31
N ALA A 119 -40.02 -3.81 -37.70
CA ALA A 119 -40.59 -4.25 -38.97
C ALA A 119 -39.76 -3.80 -40.18
N GLN A 120 -39.16 -2.60 -40.10
CA GLN A 120 -38.32 -2.03 -41.17
C GLN A 120 -36.91 -2.61 -41.19
N ASN A 121 -36.28 -2.81 -40.02
CA ASN A 121 -34.86 -3.12 -39.91
C ASN A 121 -34.56 -4.60 -39.62
N ALA A 122 -35.54 -5.35 -39.12
CA ALA A 122 -35.44 -6.76 -38.77
C ALA A 122 -36.78 -7.46 -39.04
N PRO A 123 -37.18 -7.67 -40.31
CA PRO A 123 -38.56 -8.00 -40.69
C PRO A 123 -39.10 -9.32 -40.11
N ASN A 124 -38.22 -10.23 -39.71
CA ASN A 124 -38.59 -11.51 -39.08
C ASN A 124 -38.74 -11.44 -37.56
N LEU A 125 -38.50 -10.26 -36.96
CA LEU A 125 -38.47 -10.05 -35.52
C LEU A 125 -39.88 -9.74 -35.00
N LYS A 126 -40.36 -10.57 -34.06
CA LYS A 126 -41.59 -10.28 -33.32
C LYS A 126 -41.30 -9.48 -32.06
N VAL A 127 -42.22 -8.62 -31.66
CA VAL A 127 -42.07 -7.75 -30.50
C VAL A 127 -43.12 -8.07 -29.43
N THR A 128 -42.66 -8.44 -28.25
CA THR A 128 -43.48 -8.44 -27.03
C THR A 128 -43.34 -7.05 -26.38
N LEU A 129 -44.40 -6.25 -26.48
CA LEU A 129 -44.37 -4.85 -26.09
C LEU A 129 -44.70 -4.70 -24.60
N GLY A 130 -43.79 -4.12 -23.81
CA GLY A 130 -43.97 -3.91 -22.38
C GLY A 130 -44.27 -2.46 -22.01
N SER A 131 -44.88 -2.26 -20.85
CA SER A 131 -45.15 -0.96 -20.24
C SER A 131 -44.51 -0.85 -18.87
N TRP A 132 -44.04 0.34 -18.51
CA TRP A 132 -43.48 0.61 -17.19
C TRP A 132 -44.52 1.30 -16.31
N LEU A 133 -44.91 0.67 -15.21
CA LEU A 133 -45.93 1.20 -14.28
C LEU A 133 -45.26 1.61 -12.96
N ASP A 134 -45.70 2.75 -12.43
CA ASP A 134 -45.24 3.30 -11.15
C ASP A 134 -46.42 3.73 -10.26
N LYS A 135 -46.16 4.43 -9.15
CA LYS A 135 -47.21 4.84 -8.18
C LYS A 135 -48.17 5.93 -8.71
N ARG A 136 -47.85 6.59 -9.82
CA ARG A 136 -48.58 7.73 -10.40
C ARG A 136 -49.60 7.24 -11.42
N GLN A 137 -50.84 7.11 -10.97
CA GLN A 137 -51.93 6.51 -11.76
C GLN A 137 -52.21 7.23 -13.09
N ASN A 138 -52.04 8.55 -13.14
CA ASN A 138 -52.22 9.34 -14.37
C ASN A 138 -51.16 9.00 -15.43
N LEU A 139 -49.90 8.79 -15.02
CA LEU A 139 -48.84 8.37 -15.94
C LEU A 139 -49.04 6.93 -16.40
N ASN A 140 -49.48 6.04 -15.49
CA ASN A 140 -49.84 4.67 -15.85
C ASN A 140 -50.93 4.64 -16.92
N ALA A 141 -51.99 5.44 -16.78
CA ALA A 141 -53.05 5.51 -17.78
C ALA A 141 -52.52 5.92 -19.17
N ALA A 142 -51.70 6.97 -19.22
CA ALA A 142 -51.07 7.43 -20.47
C ALA A 142 -50.12 6.38 -21.08
N GLU A 143 -49.37 5.66 -20.24
CA GLU A 143 -48.50 4.57 -20.69
C GLU A 143 -49.30 3.43 -21.31
N LEU A 144 -50.40 3.02 -20.68
CA LEU A 144 -51.27 1.96 -21.19
C LEU A 144 -52.00 2.37 -22.48
N ASP A 145 -52.36 3.64 -22.63
CA ASP A 145 -52.94 4.16 -23.86
C ASP A 145 -51.95 4.09 -25.03
N ARG A 146 -50.70 4.50 -24.80
CA ARG A 146 -49.61 4.36 -25.78
C ARG A 146 -49.33 2.90 -26.11
N LEU A 147 -49.33 2.02 -25.10
CA LEU A 147 -49.11 0.58 -25.24
C LEU A 147 -50.13 -0.03 -26.22
N VAL A 148 -51.41 0.24 -26.00
CA VAL A 148 -52.50 -0.27 -26.84
C VAL A 148 -52.42 0.30 -28.25
N ALA A 149 -52.16 1.60 -28.40
CA ALA A 149 -52.04 2.24 -29.70
C ALA A 149 -50.89 1.63 -30.53
N ALA A 150 -49.70 1.52 -29.94
CA ALA A 150 -48.53 0.94 -30.60
C ALA A 150 -48.73 -0.55 -30.91
N ALA A 151 -49.34 -1.32 -30.01
CA ALA A 151 -49.61 -2.74 -30.23
C ALA A 151 -50.62 -3.01 -31.36
N ASN A 152 -51.65 -2.17 -31.48
CA ASN A 152 -52.67 -2.31 -32.52
C ASN A 152 -52.18 -1.82 -33.89
N ALA A 153 -51.30 -0.81 -33.92
CA ALA A 153 -50.73 -0.28 -35.16
C ALA A 153 -49.74 -1.24 -35.86
N ASN A 154 -49.15 -2.18 -35.11
CA ASN A 154 -48.02 -2.97 -35.59
C ASN A 154 -48.33 -4.48 -35.63
N ARG A 155 -48.26 -5.10 -36.82
CA ARG A 155 -48.58 -6.53 -37.00
C ARG A 155 -47.55 -7.47 -36.39
N ASN A 156 -46.29 -7.05 -36.30
CA ASN A 156 -45.20 -7.80 -35.69
C ASN A 156 -45.22 -7.79 -34.15
N VAL A 157 -46.11 -7.01 -33.52
CA VAL A 157 -46.38 -7.14 -32.08
C VAL A 157 -47.19 -8.42 -31.85
N ASP A 158 -46.64 -9.35 -31.08
CA ASP A 158 -47.26 -10.66 -30.86
C ASP A 158 -47.83 -10.83 -29.45
N ARG A 159 -47.35 -10.07 -28.47
CA ARG A 159 -47.82 -10.08 -27.07
C ARG A 159 -47.64 -8.71 -26.41
N ILE A 160 -48.38 -8.50 -25.32
CA ILE A 160 -48.32 -7.30 -24.49
C ILE A 160 -47.99 -7.67 -23.03
N LEU A 161 -47.17 -6.85 -22.37
CA LEU A 161 -46.87 -6.91 -20.95
C LEU A 161 -47.29 -5.61 -20.25
N VAL A 162 -48.22 -5.74 -19.30
CA VAL A 162 -48.76 -4.66 -18.47
C VAL A 162 -47.94 -4.60 -17.19
N GLY A 163 -46.94 -3.73 -17.15
CA GLY A 163 -45.98 -3.66 -16.06
C GLY A 163 -44.83 -4.67 -16.15
N ASN A 164 -43.74 -4.30 -15.47
CA ASN A 164 -42.58 -5.14 -15.18
C ASN A 164 -42.33 -5.04 -13.69
N GLU A 165 -42.45 -6.15 -12.94
CA GLU A 165 -42.21 -6.23 -11.49
C GLU A 165 -42.94 -5.16 -10.66
N ALA A 166 -44.09 -4.67 -11.15
CA ALA A 166 -44.77 -3.54 -10.53
C ALA A 166 -45.47 -3.94 -9.22
N VAL A 167 -45.87 -5.22 -9.12
CA VAL A 167 -46.39 -5.79 -7.87
C VAL A 167 -45.24 -6.07 -6.90
N LEU A 168 -44.13 -6.67 -7.37
CA LEU A 168 -42.93 -6.87 -6.55
C LEU A 168 -42.42 -5.55 -5.93
N ARG A 169 -42.30 -4.48 -6.73
CA ARG A 169 -41.85 -3.16 -6.26
C ARG A 169 -42.85 -2.47 -5.33
N GLY A 170 -44.07 -2.98 -5.21
CA GLY A 170 -45.15 -2.35 -4.46
C GLY A 170 -45.62 -1.03 -5.07
N ASP A 171 -45.40 -0.84 -6.37
CA ASP A 171 -45.87 0.33 -7.12
C ASP A 171 -47.37 0.24 -7.41
N VAL A 172 -47.84 -0.98 -7.67
CA VAL A 172 -49.23 -1.30 -8.03
C VAL A 172 -49.69 -2.52 -7.22
N THR A 173 -50.88 -2.45 -6.62
CA THR A 173 -51.47 -3.61 -5.91
C THR A 173 -51.97 -4.69 -6.89
N PRO A 174 -52.09 -5.96 -6.47
CA PRO A 174 -52.63 -7.02 -7.33
C PRO A 174 -54.01 -6.68 -7.94
N ALA A 175 -54.90 -6.06 -7.16
CA ALA A 175 -56.22 -5.65 -7.64
C ALA A 175 -56.16 -4.56 -8.73
N GLN A 176 -55.28 -3.56 -8.55
CA GLN A 176 -55.05 -2.52 -9.57
C GLN A 176 -54.44 -3.13 -10.83
N MET A 177 -53.47 -4.03 -10.69
CA MET A 177 -52.85 -4.73 -11.81
C MET A 177 -53.90 -5.52 -12.62
N ILE A 178 -54.80 -6.25 -11.96
CA ILE A 178 -55.93 -6.95 -12.62
C ILE A 178 -56.81 -5.96 -13.39
N SER A 179 -57.11 -4.80 -12.81
CA SER A 179 -57.91 -3.76 -13.47
C SER A 179 -57.21 -3.23 -14.73
N TYR A 180 -55.91 -2.97 -14.67
CA TYR A 180 -55.13 -2.54 -15.83
C TYR A 180 -55.07 -3.61 -16.92
N ILE A 181 -54.83 -4.88 -16.56
CA ILE A 181 -54.83 -6.00 -17.49
C ILE A 181 -56.19 -6.13 -18.20
N ARG A 182 -57.30 -6.08 -17.46
CA ARG A 182 -58.65 -6.15 -18.04
C ARG A 182 -58.95 -4.99 -18.99
N SER A 183 -58.53 -3.78 -18.63
CA SER A 183 -58.68 -2.59 -19.48
C SER A 183 -57.94 -2.75 -20.80
N VAL A 184 -56.67 -3.18 -20.76
CA VAL A 184 -55.86 -3.42 -21.97
C VAL A 184 -56.47 -4.53 -22.83
N LYS A 185 -56.86 -5.66 -22.22
CA LYS A 185 -57.51 -6.78 -22.93
C LYS A 185 -58.80 -6.36 -23.64
N GLY A 186 -59.57 -5.42 -23.06
CA GLY A 186 -60.78 -4.90 -23.70
C GLY A 186 -60.53 -4.05 -24.95
N ARG A 187 -59.27 -3.65 -25.22
CA ARG A 187 -58.89 -2.68 -26.27
C ARG A 187 -57.91 -3.23 -27.29
N THR A 188 -57.53 -4.50 -27.19
CA THR A 188 -56.59 -5.16 -28.12
C THR A 188 -56.91 -6.64 -28.28
N ASN A 189 -56.62 -7.18 -29.45
CA ASN A 189 -56.74 -8.62 -29.73
C ASN A 189 -55.44 -9.39 -29.48
N LYS A 190 -54.41 -8.71 -28.95
CA LYS A 190 -53.12 -9.32 -28.62
C LYS A 190 -53.19 -9.99 -27.23
N PRO A 191 -52.55 -11.14 -27.01
CA PRO A 191 -52.45 -11.74 -25.67
C PRO A 191 -51.77 -10.80 -24.68
N VAL A 192 -52.34 -10.66 -23.49
CA VAL A 192 -51.89 -9.75 -22.43
C VAL A 192 -51.43 -10.53 -21.20
N SER A 193 -50.29 -10.14 -20.65
CA SER A 193 -49.79 -10.61 -19.36
C SER A 193 -49.20 -9.45 -18.55
N THR A 194 -48.71 -9.71 -17.35
CA THR A 194 -47.79 -8.87 -16.59
C THR A 194 -46.51 -9.68 -16.34
N ALA A 195 -45.37 -9.06 -16.08
CA ALA A 195 -44.12 -9.76 -15.83
C ALA A 195 -43.72 -9.63 -14.36
N GLU A 196 -43.65 -10.75 -13.64
CA GLU A 196 -43.39 -10.79 -12.20
C GLU A 196 -42.50 -12.00 -11.84
N PRO A 197 -41.76 -11.97 -10.72
CA PRO A 197 -41.01 -13.14 -10.24
C PRO A 197 -41.88 -14.34 -9.90
N TRP A 198 -41.28 -15.53 -9.91
CA TRP A 198 -41.98 -16.80 -9.66
C TRP A 198 -42.84 -16.81 -8.38
N HIS A 199 -42.37 -16.19 -7.28
CA HIS A 199 -43.08 -16.21 -5.99
C HIS A 199 -44.35 -15.35 -6.01
N VAL A 200 -44.35 -14.19 -6.69
CA VAL A 200 -45.54 -13.33 -6.82
C VAL A 200 -46.71 -14.10 -7.46
N TRP A 201 -46.42 -14.93 -8.46
CA TRP A 201 -47.45 -15.77 -9.10
C TRP A 201 -48.01 -16.86 -8.18
N LEU A 202 -47.18 -17.41 -7.27
CA LEU A 202 -47.63 -18.43 -6.32
C LEU A 202 -48.44 -17.81 -5.17
N ASP A 203 -48.04 -16.62 -4.73
CA ASP A 203 -48.67 -15.88 -3.63
C ASP A 203 -49.98 -15.20 -4.06
N HIS A 204 -50.07 -14.75 -5.31
CA HIS A 204 -51.22 -14.04 -5.89
C HIS A 204 -51.82 -14.77 -7.11
N PRO A 205 -52.40 -15.97 -6.92
CA PRO A 205 -52.93 -16.77 -8.02
C PRO A 205 -54.08 -16.11 -8.81
N GLU A 206 -54.75 -15.13 -8.22
CA GLU A 206 -55.77 -14.29 -8.88
C GLU A 206 -55.20 -13.47 -10.05
N LEU A 207 -53.93 -13.02 -9.98
CA LEU A 207 -53.24 -12.40 -11.12
C LEU A 207 -53.17 -13.37 -12.28
N GLY A 208 -52.78 -14.61 -11.95
CA GLY A 208 -52.70 -15.72 -12.86
C GLY A 208 -54.01 -15.96 -13.60
N GLN A 209 -55.18 -15.68 -13.01
CA GLN A 209 -56.48 -15.84 -13.69
C GLN A 209 -56.78 -14.71 -14.69
N ALA A 210 -56.35 -13.48 -14.44
CA ALA A 210 -56.67 -12.31 -15.26
C ALA A 210 -55.92 -12.26 -16.61
N VAL A 211 -54.71 -12.79 -16.66
CA VAL A 211 -53.82 -12.77 -17.84
C VAL A 211 -54.12 -13.87 -18.87
N ASP A 212 -53.71 -13.71 -20.11
CA ASP A 212 -53.84 -14.73 -21.17
C ASP A 212 -52.72 -15.78 -21.11
N TYR A 213 -51.56 -15.41 -20.60
CA TYR A 213 -50.39 -16.25 -20.38
C TYR A 213 -49.63 -15.74 -19.15
N ILE A 214 -48.78 -16.55 -18.55
CA ILE A 214 -47.97 -16.18 -17.38
C ILE A 214 -46.58 -15.74 -17.86
N THR A 215 -46.04 -14.65 -17.31
CA THR A 215 -44.67 -14.21 -17.59
C THR A 215 -43.85 -14.18 -16.30
N ILE A 216 -42.88 -15.09 -16.18
CA ILE A 216 -42.08 -15.27 -14.96
C ILE A 216 -40.65 -14.76 -15.11
N HIS A 217 -40.11 -14.11 -14.09
CA HIS A 217 -38.68 -13.79 -14.00
C HIS A 217 -37.93 -14.84 -13.17
N LEU A 218 -36.79 -15.29 -13.69
CA LEU A 218 -35.95 -16.34 -13.11
C LEU A 218 -34.48 -15.91 -13.15
N LEU A 219 -34.04 -15.22 -12.10
CA LEU A 219 -32.70 -14.64 -11.99
C LEU A 219 -31.94 -15.29 -10.81
N PRO A 220 -31.40 -16.51 -10.98
CA PRO A 220 -30.83 -17.30 -9.87
C PRO A 220 -29.60 -16.66 -9.21
N TYR A 221 -28.92 -15.73 -9.89
CA TYR A 221 -27.81 -14.97 -9.31
C TYR A 221 -28.23 -14.21 -8.03
N TRP A 222 -29.42 -13.59 -8.03
CA TRP A 222 -29.94 -12.84 -6.88
C TRP A 222 -30.35 -13.73 -5.70
N GLU A 223 -30.54 -15.03 -5.95
CA GLU A 223 -30.82 -16.04 -4.92
C GLU A 223 -29.53 -16.54 -4.23
N GLY A 224 -28.36 -16.09 -4.69
CA GLY A 224 -27.05 -16.42 -4.13
C GLY A 224 -26.58 -17.86 -4.40
N LEU A 225 -27.10 -18.49 -5.45
CA LEU A 225 -26.82 -19.87 -5.83
C LEU A 225 -25.53 -19.98 -6.67
N SER A 226 -24.85 -21.12 -6.59
CA SER A 226 -23.74 -21.42 -7.50
C SER A 226 -24.23 -21.54 -8.95
N VAL A 227 -23.35 -21.31 -9.94
CA VAL A 227 -23.68 -21.50 -11.36
C VAL A 227 -24.13 -22.94 -11.65
N ASP A 228 -23.58 -23.91 -10.92
CA ASP A 228 -23.91 -25.33 -11.04
C ASP A 228 -25.36 -25.65 -10.64
N ASP A 229 -25.83 -25.02 -9.55
CA ASP A 229 -27.18 -25.21 -9.00
C ASP A 229 -28.23 -24.31 -9.66
N ALA A 230 -27.80 -23.19 -10.27
CA ALA A 230 -28.65 -22.15 -10.83
C ALA A 230 -29.66 -22.68 -11.86
N LEU A 231 -29.22 -23.57 -12.76
CA LEU A 231 -30.10 -24.13 -13.78
C LEU A 231 -31.18 -25.03 -13.17
N ARG A 232 -30.81 -25.88 -12.21
CA ARG A 232 -31.76 -26.76 -11.52
C ARG A 232 -32.84 -25.93 -10.84
N PHE A 233 -32.44 -24.92 -10.08
CA PHE A 233 -33.37 -24.00 -9.42
C PHE A 233 -34.29 -23.30 -10.43
N THR A 234 -33.73 -22.77 -11.52
CA THR A 234 -34.50 -22.10 -12.58
C THR A 234 -35.61 -22.99 -13.14
N LEU A 235 -35.28 -24.26 -13.44
CA LEU A 235 -36.23 -25.23 -13.96
C LEU A 235 -37.25 -25.68 -12.91
N GLU A 236 -36.84 -25.88 -11.65
CA GLU A 236 -37.76 -26.21 -10.55
C GLU A 236 -38.80 -25.10 -10.33
N LYS A 237 -38.39 -23.83 -10.35
CA LYS A 237 -39.33 -22.70 -10.22
C LYS A 237 -40.25 -22.57 -11.43
N TYR A 238 -39.74 -22.80 -12.64
CA TYR A 238 -40.57 -22.89 -13.83
C TYR A 238 -41.65 -23.99 -13.70
N ASP A 239 -41.24 -25.20 -13.29
CA ASP A 239 -42.14 -26.34 -13.14
C ASP A 239 -43.16 -26.13 -12.00
N ALA A 240 -42.79 -25.45 -10.92
CA ALA A 240 -43.70 -25.09 -9.83
C ALA A 240 -44.82 -24.15 -10.29
N VAL A 241 -44.49 -23.10 -11.06
CA VAL A 241 -45.49 -22.19 -11.63
C VAL A 241 -46.37 -22.92 -12.65
N ARG A 242 -45.77 -23.80 -13.47
CA ARG A 242 -46.51 -24.66 -14.41
C ARG A 242 -47.51 -25.57 -13.72
N ALA A 243 -47.15 -26.18 -12.60
CA ALA A 243 -48.05 -27.00 -11.81
C ALA A 243 -49.21 -26.18 -11.23
N ARG A 244 -48.98 -24.92 -10.85
CA ARG A 244 -50.01 -24.01 -10.32
C ARG A 244 -51.00 -23.53 -11.39
N PHE A 245 -50.55 -23.37 -12.64
CA PHE A 245 -51.34 -22.87 -13.76
C PHE A 245 -51.28 -23.81 -14.98
N PRO A 246 -51.81 -25.04 -14.89
CA PRO A 246 -51.61 -26.09 -15.90
C PRO A 246 -52.17 -25.75 -17.29
N ASN A 247 -53.19 -24.87 -17.35
CA ASN A 247 -53.87 -24.49 -18.59
C ASN A 247 -53.38 -23.17 -19.18
N LYS A 248 -52.34 -22.53 -18.60
CA LYS A 248 -51.82 -21.26 -19.09
C LYS A 248 -50.45 -21.43 -19.73
N PRO A 249 -50.22 -20.88 -20.93
CA PRO A 249 -48.87 -20.79 -21.48
C PRO A 249 -47.96 -20.01 -20.52
N ILE A 250 -46.72 -20.46 -20.34
CA ILE A 250 -45.72 -19.79 -19.51
C ILE A 250 -44.60 -19.29 -20.40
N VAL A 251 -44.24 -18.03 -20.21
CA VAL A 251 -43.11 -17.35 -20.84
C VAL A 251 -42.15 -16.95 -19.74
N VAL A 252 -40.87 -17.25 -19.90
CA VAL A 252 -39.82 -16.71 -19.02
C VAL A 252 -39.49 -15.31 -19.50
N GLY A 253 -39.96 -14.29 -18.78
CA GLY A 253 -39.79 -12.88 -19.15
C GLY A 253 -38.36 -12.40 -19.04
N GLU A 254 -37.61 -12.92 -18.06
CA GLU A 254 -36.21 -12.61 -17.82
C GLU A 254 -35.51 -13.85 -17.26
N VAL A 255 -34.39 -14.20 -17.88
CA VAL A 255 -33.45 -15.21 -17.41
C VAL A 255 -32.05 -14.80 -17.82
N GLY A 256 -31.09 -14.97 -16.94
CA GLY A 256 -29.75 -14.49 -17.20
C GLY A 256 -28.76 -14.80 -16.09
N TRP A 257 -27.53 -14.39 -16.33
CA TRP A 257 -26.47 -14.35 -15.34
C TRP A 257 -25.56 -13.16 -15.66
N PRO A 258 -25.07 -12.39 -14.69
CA PRO A 258 -24.21 -11.24 -14.95
C PRO A 258 -22.76 -11.66 -15.24
N SER A 259 -22.11 -11.01 -16.21
CA SER A 259 -20.71 -11.26 -16.57
C SER A 259 -19.70 -10.58 -15.65
N ASP A 260 -20.14 -9.61 -14.85
CA ASP A 260 -19.35 -8.98 -13.81
C ASP A 260 -20.26 -8.49 -12.69
N GLY A 261 -19.77 -8.39 -11.47
CA GLY A 261 -20.60 -8.09 -10.30
C GLY A 261 -19.95 -8.50 -8.99
N ARG A 262 -20.64 -8.24 -7.88
CA ARG A 262 -20.25 -8.70 -6.54
C ARG A 262 -20.64 -10.18 -6.36
N ASP A 263 -19.91 -10.92 -5.54
CA ASP A 263 -20.36 -12.26 -5.14
C ASP A 263 -21.55 -12.18 -4.16
N ILE A 264 -22.61 -12.96 -4.41
CA ILE A 264 -23.79 -13.09 -3.53
C ILE A 264 -23.89 -14.55 -3.11
N GLY A 265 -23.63 -14.87 -1.83
CA GLY A 265 -23.58 -16.26 -1.40
C GLY A 265 -22.55 -17.06 -2.21
N ALA A 266 -22.99 -18.08 -2.94
CA ALA A 266 -22.17 -18.87 -3.86
C ALA A 266 -22.21 -18.36 -5.32
N ALA A 267 -23.06 -17.37 -5.63
CA ALA A 267 -23.18 -16.79 -6.95
C ALA A 267 -21.97 -15.90 -7.27
N ARG A 268 -21.20 -16.28 -8.30
CA ARG A 268 -20.05 -15.52 -8.80
C ARG A 268 -20.33 -14.99 -10.20
N ALA A 269 -20.24 -13.69 -10.38
CA ALA A 269 -20.40 -13.03 -11.68
C ALA A 269 -19.08 -13.11 -12.47
N SER A 270 -19.11 -13.68 -13.67
CA SER A 270 -17.94 -13.79 -14.54
C SER A 270 -18.37 -14.09 -15.98
N ILE A 271 -17.50 -13.87 -16.97
CA ILE A 271 -17.82 -14.14 -18.38
C ILE A 271 -18.04 -15.65 -18.58
N VAL A 272 -17.23 -16.49 -17.95
CA VAL A 272 -17.36 -17.96 -18.04
C VAL A 272 -18.65 -18.43 -17.38
N ASN A 273 -18.98 -17.93 -16.19
CA ASN A 273 -20.21 -18.35 -15.49
C ASN A 273 -21.46 -17.87 -16.21
N GLN A 274 -21.43 -16.67 -16.80
CA GLN A 274 -22.50 -16.22 -17.68
C GLN A 274 -22.65 -17.18 -18.85
N ALA A 275 -21.58 -17.48 -19.58
CA ALA A 275 -21.63 -18.40 -20.71
C ALA A 275 -22.12 -19.81 -20.32
N ASP A 276 -21.65 -20.36 -19.19
CA ASP A 276 -22.05 -21.68 -18.71
C ASP A 276 -23.56 -21.76 -18.44
N PHE A 277 -24.06 -20.85 -17.61
CA PHE A 277 -25.48 -20.79 -17.29
C PHE A 277 -26.34 -20.61 -18.54
N MET A 278 -25.98 -19.64 -19.39
CA MET A 278 -26.75 -19.31 -20.58
C MET A 278 -26.78 -20.47 -21.58
N ARG A 279 -25.64 -21.10 -21.90
CA ARG A 279 -25.60 -22.22 -22.86
C ARG A 279 -26.36 -23.44 -22.33
N ARG A 280 -26.17 -23.81 -21.05
CA ARG A 280 -26.92 -24.92 -20.44
C ARG A 280 -28.42 -24.65 -20.41
N PHE A 281 -28.82 -23.41 -20.09
CA PHE A 281 -30.22 -23.00 -20.14
C PHE A 281 -30.79 -23.07 -21.55
N PHE A 282 -30.07 -22.59 -22.58
CA PHE A 282 -30.55 -22.65 -23.97
C PHE A 282 -30.77 -24.08 -24.45
N ILE A 283 -29.85 -24.99 -24.12
CA ILE A 283 -29.97 -26.41 -24.45
C ILE A 283 -31.23 -27.03 -23.81
N GLU A 284 -31.44 -26.78 -22.52
CA GLU A 284 -32.62 -27.31 -21.81
C GLU A 284 -33.92 -26.63 -22.27
N ALA A 285 -33.89 -25.33 -22.54
CA ALA A 285 -35.03 -24.60 -23.07
C ALA A 285 -35.43 -25.10 -24.46
N GLN A 286 -34.46 -25.44 -25.32
CA GLN A 286 -34.74 -26.03 -26.63
C GLN A 286 -35.35 -27.43 -26.50
N LYS A 287 -34.80 -28.29 -25.61
CA LYS A 287 -35.36 -29.64 -25.36
C LYS A 287 -36.80 -29.60 -24.84
N ARG A 288 -37.09 -28.65 -23.96
CA ARG A 288 -38.41 -28.49 -23.32
C ARG A 288 -39.36 -27.55 -24.10
N ASN A 289 -38.90 -26.96 -25.20
CA ASN A 289 -39.60 -25.92 -25.96
C ASN A 289 -40.11 -24.77 -25.05
N ILE A 290 -39.27 -24.33 -24.12
CA ILE A 290 -39.56 -23.20 -23.22
C ILE A 290 -39.48 -21.90 -24.02
N ASP A 291 -40.47 -21.04 -23.83
CA ASP A 291 -40.48 -19.70 -24.41
C ASP A 291 -39.85 -18.71 -23.43
N TYR A 292 -38.81 -17.98 -23.83
CA TYR A 292 -38.02 -17.15 -22.92
C TYR A 292 -37.44 -15.89 -23.57
N PHE A 293 -37.10 -14.92 -22.73
CA PHE A 293 -36.27 -13.77 -23.07
C PHE A 293 -35.05 -13.70 -22.14
N VAL A 294 -33.87 -13.59 -22.73
CA VAL A 294 -32.64 -13.35 -21.98
C VAL A 294 -32.64 -11.92 -21.45
N MET A 295 -32.30 -11.74 -20.18
CA MET A 295 -31.92 -10.44 -19.60
C MET A 295 -30.40 -10.31 -19.72
N GLU A 296 -29.86 -9.52 -20.63
CA GLU A 296 -30.54 -8.77 -21.72
C GLU A 296 -29.69 -8.68 -23.00
N ALA A 297 -30.12 -7.93 -24.01
CA ALA A 297 -29.39 -7.81 -25.28
C ALA A 297 -28.00 -7.16 -25.10
N PHE A 298 -27.94 -6.03 -24.40
CA PHE A 298 -26.74 -5.20 -24.21
C PHE A 298 -26.54 -4.86 -22.74
N ASP A 299 -25.29 -4.71 -22.32
CA ASP A 299 -24.96 -4.17 -21.00
C ASP A 299 -25.57 -2.79 -20.75
N GLN A 300 -26.03 -2.56 -19.53
CA GLN A 300 -26.75 -1.35 -19.12
C GLN A 300 -26.06 -0.66 -17.92
N PRO A 301 -24.90 -0.02 -18.11
CA PRO A 301 -24.09 0.55 -17.04
C PRO A 301 -24.82 1.52 -16.12
N TRP A 302 -25.86 2.19 -16.63
CA TRP A 302 -26.66 3.14 -15.86
C TRP A 302 -27.43 2.47 -14.72
N LYS A 303 -27.64 1.15 -14.74
CA LYS A 303 -28.28 0.42 -13.63
C LYS A 303 -27.39 0.28 -12.38
N VAL A 304 -26.07 0.51 -12.52
CA VAL A 304 -25.09 0.33 -11.44
C VAL A 304 -25.31 1.31 -10.28
N SER A 305 -25.88 2.49 -10.52
CA SER A 305 -26.11 3.52 -9.49
C SER A 305 -27.04 3.08 -8.36
N PHE A 306 -28.00 2.19 -8.63
CA PHE A 306 -29.03 1.81 -7.67
C PHE A 306 -29.19 0.29 -7.45
N GLU A 307 -28.84 -0.56 -8.43
CA GLU A 307 -28.87 -2.02 -8.30
C GLU A 307 -27.48 -2.65 -8.06
N GLY A 308 -26.42 -1.84 -8.05
CA GLY A 308 -25.04 -2.28 -7.83
C GLY A 308 -24.37 -2.83 -9.09
N ARG A 309 -23.09 -3.22 -8.98
CA ARG A 309 -22.24 -3.52 -10.15
C ARG A 309 -22.83 -4.57 -11.11
N ALA A 310 -23.44 -5.63 -10.58
CA ALA A 310 -23.97 -6.73 -11.39
C ALA A 310 -25.04 -6.30 -12.39
N ALA A 311 -25.84 -5.31 -12.03
CA ALA A 311 -26.95 -4.82 -12.85
C ALA A 311 -26.51 -4.26 -14.20
N GLY A 312 -25.28 -3.77 -14.31
CA GLY A 312 -24.73 -3.25 -15.55
C GLY A 312 -24.29 -4.31 -16.56
N HIS A 313 -24.21 -5.59 -16.17
CA HIS A 313 -23.43 -6.61 -16.88
C HIS A 313 -24.22 -7.85 -17.32
N TRP A 314 -25.53 -7.72 -17.51
CA TRP A 314 -26.42 -8.82 -17.92
C TRP A 314 -26.45 -9.07 -19.44
N GLY A 315 -25.90 -8.15 -20.23
CA GLY A 315 -25.94 -8.22 -21.69
C GLY A 315 -25.26 -9.46 -22.25
N MET A 316 -25.84 -10.04 -23.32
CA MET A 316 -25.15 -10.97 -24.23
C MET A 316 -24.04 -10.25 -25.02
N MET A 317 -24.23 -8.96 -25.25
CA MET A 317 -23.26 -8.03 -25.82
C MET A 317 -22.88 -6.97 -24.79
N ASP A 318 -21.68 -6.42 -24.92
CA ASP A 318 -21.21 -5.29 -24.11
C ASP A 318 -21.84 -3.95 -24.58
N LEU A 319 -21.51 -2.86 -23.86
CA LEU A 319 -21.97 -1.50 -24.18
C LEU A 319 -21.55 -1.02 -25.58
N ASP A 320 -20.47 -1.57 -26.13
CA ASP A 320 -19.93 -1.24 -27.44
C ASP A 320 -20.44 -2.22 -28.53
N ARG A 321 -21.43 -3.06 -28.19
CA ARG A 321 -22.18 -3.99 -29.05
C ARG A 321 -21.33 -5.17 -29.54
N ALA A 322 -20.21 -5.44 -28.87
CA ALA A 322 -19.42 -6.64 -29.13
C ALA A 322 -19.99 -7.83 -28.34
N PRO A 323 -20.09 -9.03 -28.95
CA PRO A 323 -20.42 -10.25 -28.21
C PRO A 323 -19.38 -10.54 -27.13
N LYS A 324 -19.82 -10.88 -25.92
CA LYS A 324 -18.91 -11.16 -24.80
C LYS A 324 -18.26 -12.55 -24.88
N TRP A 325 -18.94 -13.50 -25.49
CA TRP A 325 -18.52 -14.90 -25.61
C TRP A 325 -19.21 -15.58 -26.79
N SER A 326 -18.63 -16.65 -27.32
CA SER A 326 -19.17 -17.45 -28.43
C SER A 326 -20.24 -18.43 -27.94
N LEU A 327 -21.22 -18.82 -28.77
CA LEU A 327 -22.21 -19.87 -28.41
C LEU A 327 -21.62 -21.29 -28.46
N THR A 328 -20.47 -21.46 -29.10
CA THR A 328 -19.77 -22.74 -29.23
C THR A 328 -18.27 -22.59 -28.92
N GLY A 329 -17.61 -23.69 -28.61
CA GLY A 329 -16.20 -23.75 -28.28
C GLY A 329 -15.89 -23.27 -26.86
N PRO A 330 -14.59 -23.27 -26.48
CA PRO A 330 -14.17 -22.86 -25.14
C PRO A 330 -14.36 -21.36 -24.91
N VAL A 331 -14.58 -20.98 -23.64
CA VAL A 331 -14.73 -19.59 -23.21
C VAL A 331 -13.62 -19.23 -22.24
N GLU A 332 -13.05 -18.04 -22.40
CA GLU A 332 -12.00 -17.48 -21.53
C GLU A 332 -12.49 -16.19 -20.89
N GLU A 333 -12.10 -15.92 -19.65
CA GLU A 333 -12.41 -14.65 -18.96
C GLU A 333 -11.77 -13.44 -19.65
N ASN A 334 -10.58 -13.61 -20.23
CA ASN A 334 -9.90 -12.52 -20.94
C ASN A 334 -9.08 -13.07 -22.11
N PRO A 335 -9.62 -13.11 -23.34
CA PRO A 335 -8.90 -13.62 -24.52
C PRO A 335 -7.57 -12.90 -24.81
N ALA A 336 -7.40 -11.67 -24.31
CA ALA A 336 -6.17 -10.89 -24.48
C ALA A 336 -5.10 -11.17 -23.40
N TRP A 337 -5.34 -12.07 -22.46
CA TRP A 337 -4.40 -12.38 -21.38
C TRP A 337 -2.98 -12.74 -21.87
N PRO A 338 -2.74 -13.43 -23.01
CA PRO A 338 -1.38 -13.75 -23.45
C PRO A 338 -0.56 -12.50 -23.77
N PHE A 339 -1.20 -11.48 -24.37
CA PHE A 339 -0.55 -10.20 -24.65
C PHE A 339 -0.16 -9.49 -23.36
N TRP A 340 -1.09 -9.40 -22.40
CA TRP A 340 -0.83 -8.75 -21.11
C TRP A 340 0.21 -9.48 -20.28
N ALA A 341 0.18 -10.81 -20.26
CA ALA A 341 1.18 -11.64 -19.61
C ALA A 341 2.57 -11.44 -20.25
N ALA A 342 2.66 -11.40 -21.59
CA ALA A 342 3.91 -11.15 -22.30
C ALA A 342 4.46 -9.75 -22.01
N ALA A 343 3.60 -8.72 -22.07
CA ALA A 343 3.97 -7.33 -21.78
C ALA A 343 4.46 -7.16 -20.33
N ALA A 344 3.73 -7.71 -19.35
CA ALA A 344 4.12 -7.69 -17.94
C ALA A 344 5.45 -8.43 -17.72
N THR A 345 5.59 -9.62 -18.31
CA THR A 345 6.83 -10.42 -18.23
C THR A 345 8.01 -9.64 -18.79
N LEU A 346 7.86 -9.03 -19.97
CA LEU A 346 8.92 -8.28 -20.63
C LEU A 346 9.32 -7.04 -19.83
N ALA A 347 8.35 -6.26 -19.33
CA ALA A 347 8.63 -5.10 -18.49
C ALA A 347 9.40 -5.48 -17.23
N ALA A 348 9.01 -6.56 -16.57
CA ALA A 348 9.69 -7.06 -15.38
C ALA A 348 11.09 -7.61 -15.67
N LEU A 349 11.27 -8.27 -16.81
CA LEU A 349 12.57 -8.72 -17.29
C LEU A 349 13.51 -7.54 -17.57
N ILE A 350 13.02 -6.50 -18.24
CA ILE A 350 13.81 -5.28 -18.53
C ILE A 350 14.24 -4.62 -17.21
N ALA A 351 13.31 -4.41 -16.28
CA ALA A 351 13.60 -3.80 -14.98
C ALA A 351 14.60 -4.65 -14.17
N SER A 352 14.34 -5.96 -14.05
CA SER A 352 15.20 -6.88 -13.30
C SER A 352 16.58 -7.03 -13.95
N TYR A 353 16.67 -7.07 -15.27
CA TYR A 353 17.94 -7.14 -15.99
C TYR A 353 18.73 -5.84 -15.85
N ALA A 354 18.10 -4.67 -16.03
CA ALA A 354 18.76 -3.38 -15.87
C ALA A 354 19.40 -3.25 -14.49
N PHE A 355 18.74 -3.76 -13.46
CA PHE A 355 19.25 -3.77 -12.10
C PHE A 355 20.33 -4.86 -11.87
N LEU A 356 20.01 -6.13 -12.11
CA LEU A 356 20.87 -7.27 -11.79
C LEU A 356 22.11 -7.39 -12.69
N SER A 357 22.07 -6.84 -13.91
CA SER A 357 23.24 -6.75 -14.80
C SER A 357 24.34 -5.84 -14.25
N ARG A 358 24.01 -4.93 -13.33
CA ARG A 358 24.96 -4.04 -12.64
C ARG A 358 25.34 -4.56 -11.24
N ARG A 359 24.73 -5.65 -10.77
CA ARG A 359 24.84 -6.19 -9.40
C ARG A 359 25.28 -7.65 -9.37
N HIS A 360 26.47 -7.90 -9.91
CA HIS A 360 27.07 -9.24 -9.92
C HIS A 360 27.46 -9.75 -8.53
N ASP A 361 27.52 -8.85 -7.55
CA ASP A 361 27.79 -9.10 -6.14
C ASP A 361 26.65 -9.83 -5.41
N ILE A 362 25.46 -9.93 -6.00
CA ILE A 362 24.30 -10.59 -5.37
C ILE A 362 24.29 -12.09 -5.66
N ARG A 363 24.10 -12.94 -4.63
CA ARG A 363 23.96 -14.41 -4.76
C ARG A 363 22.66 -14.79 -5.47
N VAL A 364 22.60 -15.99 -6.04
CA VAL A 364 21.45 -16.50 -6.82
C VAL A 364 20.11 -16.38 -6.07
N PRO A 365 19.97 -16.74 -4.78
CA PRO A 365 18.71 -16.56 -4.06
C PRO A 365 18.21 -15.11 -4.04
N GLY A 366 19.12 -14.14 -3.87
CA GLY A 366 18.78 -12.72 -3.92
C GLY A 366 18.36 -12.26 -5.32
N LYS A 367 18.96 -12.84 -6.38
CA LYS A 367 18.53 -12.58 -7.77
C LYS A 367 17.12 -13.12 -8.03
N ILE A 368 16.83 -14.33 -7.56
CA ILE A 368 15.50 -14.96 -7.68
C ILE A 368 14.46 -14.12 -6.94
N LEU A 369 14.73 -13.75 -5.68
CA LEU A 369 13.84 -12.93 -4.88
C LEU A 369 13.48 -11.62 -5.60
N MET A 370 14.48 -10.90 -6.10
CA MET A 370 14.27 -9.60 -6.74
C MET A 370 13.51 -9.72 -8.07
N ALA A 371 13.85 -10.74 -8.88
CA ALA A 371 13.15 -11.00 -10.13
C ALA A 371 11.69 -11.42 -9.91
N ALA A 372 11.44 -12.29 -8.93
CA ALA A 372 10.09 -12.74 -8.58
C ALA A 372 9.23 -11.58 -8.04
N LEU A 373 9.77 -10.75 -7.14
CA LEU A 373 9.06 -9.58 -6.62
C LEU A 373 8.76 -8.56 -7.72
N ALA A 374 9.69 -8.33 -8.66
CA ALA A 374 9.45 -7.45 -9.80
C ALA A 374 8.32 -7.98 -10.71
N GLN A 375 8.25 -9.29 -10.96
CA GLN A 375 7.15 -9.90 -11.70
C GLN A 375 5.81 -9.75 -10.96
N LEU A 376 5.78 -10.03 -9.65
CA LEU A 376 4.57 -9.89 -8.84
C LEU A 376 4.07 -8.44 -8.80
N PHE A 377 4.99 -7.49 -8.64
CA PHE A 377 4.71 -6.05 -8.68
C PHE A 377 4.04 -5.66 -9.99
N ILE A 378 4.66 -5.99 -11.12
CA ILE A 378 4.20 -5.54 -12.44
C ILE A 378 2.88 -6.24 -12.79
N THR A 379 2.75 -7.51 -12.45
CA THR A 379 1.49 -8.27 -12.59
C THR A 379 0.36 -7.66 -11.79
N GLY A 380 0.60 -7.30 -10.52
CA GLY A 380 -0.41 -6.65 -9.70
C GLY A 380 -0.94 -5.36 -10.33
N ILE A 381 -0.04 -4.54 -10.89
CA ILE A 381 -0.42 -3.31 -11.62
C ILE A 381 -1.18 -3.65 -12.91
N THR A 382 -0.66 -4.58 -13.72
CA THR A 382 -1.29 -5.00 -14.96
C THR A 382 -2.71 -5.52 -14.72
N LEU A 383 -2.91 -6.37 -13.71
CA LEU A 383 -4.23 -6.87 -13.33
C LEU A 383 -5.16 -5.76 -12.85
N SER A 384 -4.63 -4.77 -12.12
CA SER A 384 -5.42 -3.62 -11.65
C SER A 384 -5.88 -2.75 -12.83
N ILE A 385 -5.01 -2.51 -13.81
CA ILE A 385 -5.34 -1.77 -15.04
C ILE A 385 -6.36 -2.55 -15.88
N LEU A 386 -6.13 -3.86 -16.08
CA LEU A 386 -7.04 -4.75 -16.80
C LEU A 386 -8.45 -4.72 -16.21
N ARG A 387 -8.55 -4.86 -14.89
CA ARG A 387 -9.82 -4.84 -14.20
C ARG A 387 -10.51 -3.48 -14.30
N MET A 388 -9.76 -2.40 -14.23
CA MET A 388 -10.27 -1.04 -14.42
C MET A 388 -10.83 -0.85 -15.83
N SER A 389 -10.14 -1.36 -16.87
CA SER A 389 -10.59 -1.20 -18.26
C SER A 389 -11.87 -1.98 -18.60
N GLY A 390 -12.15 -3.07 -17.88
CA GLY A 390 -13.37 -3.87 -18.07
C GLY A 390 -14.58 -3.40 -17.27
N THR A 391 -14.42 -2.42 -16.37
CA THR A 391 -15.50 -1.96 -15.49
C THR A 391 -16.08 -0.65 -16.02
N TYR A 392 -17.41 -0.52 -16.06
CA TYR A 392 -18.05 0.74 -16.40
C TYR A 392 -18.01 1.71 -15.20
N LEU A 393 -16.98 2.55 -15.15
CA LEU A 393 -16.78 3.47 -14.04
C LEU A 393 -17.44 4.83 -14.31
N SER A 394 -18.15 5.35 -13.30
CA SER A 394 -18.51 6.78 -13.26
C SER A 394 -17.25 7.64 -13.11
N PHE A 395 -17.33 8.93 -13.40
CA PHE A 395 -16.20 9.85 -13.22
C PHE A 395 -15.66 9.83 -11.78
N GLY A 396 -16.57 9.85 -10.79
CA GLY A 396 -16.20 9.77 -9.37
C GLY A 396 -15.52 8.45 -9.00
N ALA A 397 -16.04 7.32 -9.48
CA ALA A 397 -15.42 6.02 -9.29
C ALA A 397 -14.04 5.95 -9.96
N GLY A 398 -13.90 6.47 -11.18
CA GLY A 398 -12.62 6.59 -11.88
C GLY A 398 -11.59 7.38 -11.08
N ALA A 399 -11.96 8.51 -10.48
CA ALA A 399 -11.06 9.30 -9.64
C ALA A 399 -10.58 8.54 -8.40
N VAL A 400 -11.48 7.81 -7.72
CA VAL A 400 -11.12 6.96 -6.56
C VAL A 400 -10.15 5.85 -6.99
N TRP A 401 -10.43 5.19 -8.12
CA TRP A 401 -9.55 4.15 -8.67
C TRP A 401 -8.17 4.66 -9.04
N VAL A 402 -8.07 5.84 -9.64
CA VAL A 402 -6.79 6.50 -9.92
C VAL A 402 -6.04 6.78 -8.61
N GLY A 403 -6.72 7.28 -7.58
CA GLY A 403 -6.14 7.47 -6.25
C GLY A 403 -5.60 6.17 -5.63
N LEU A 404 -6.37 5.10 -5.68
CA LEU A 404 -5.95 3.76 -5.21
C LEU A 404 -4.76 3.22 -6.00
N LEU A 405 -4.75 3.40 -7.33
CA LEU A 405 -3.65 2.99 -8.20
C LEU A 405 -2.36 3.76 -7.86
N VAL A 406 -2.44 5.08 -7.64
CA VAL A 406 -1.30 5.87 -7.19
C VAL A 406 -0.79 5.39 -5.83
N GLY A 407 -1.69 5.14 -4.88
CA GLY A 407 -1.33 4.57 -3.57
C GLY A 407 -0.64 3.21 -3.69
N GLN A 408 -1.16 2.32 -4.54
CA GLN A 408 -0.58 1.01 -4.81
C GLN A 408 0.80 1.14 -5.46
N LEU A 409 1.00 2.04 -6.42
CA LEU A 409 2.31 2.29 -7.04
C LEU A 409 3.35 2.74 -6.00
N LEU A 410 2.97 3.62 -5.06
CA LEU A 410 3.83 4.06 -3.97
C LEU A 410 4.19 2.92 -3.01
N LEU A 411 3.19 2.14 -2.57
CA LEU A 411 3.38 0.99 -1.70
C LEU A 411 4.33 -0.03 -2.33
N LEU A 412 4.10 -0.33 -3.60
CA LEU A 412 4.91 -1.27 -4.34
C LEU A 412 6.34 -0.73 -4.54
N ALA A 413 6.53 0.58 -4.77
CA ALA A 413 7.86 1.19 -4.88
C ALA A 413 8.66 1.08 -3.57
N VAL A 414 7.99 1.26 -2.42
CA VAL A 414 8.58 1.00 -1.10
C VAL A 414 9.00 -0.47 -0.99
N LEU A 415 8.12 -1.40 -1.34
CA LEU A 415 8.42 -2.84 -1.34
C LEU A 415 9.66 -3.18 -2.17
N LEU A 416 9.79 -2.58 -3.36
CA LEU A 416 10.95 -2.80 -4.22
C LEU A 416 12.24 -2.27 -3.58
N SER A 417 12.19 -1.08 -2.97
CA SER A 417 13.33 -0.51 -2.24
C SER A 417 13.75 -1.37 -1.04
N ASP A 418 12.79 -1.90 -0.30
CA ASP A 418 13.02 -2.79 0.82
C ASP A 418 13.60 -4.13 0.39
N SER A 419 13.11 -4.67 -0.73
CA SER A 419 13.65 -5.89 -1.32
C SER A 419 15.11 -5.73 -1.75
N PHE A 420 15.48 -4.53 -2.20
CA PHE A 420 16.86 -4.19 -2.52
C PHE A 420 17.75 -4.22 -1.27
N GLU A 421 17.32 -3.58 -0.17
CA GLU A 421 18.07 -3.58 1.09
C GLU A 421 18.24 -5.00 1.62
N LEU A 422 17.17 -5.80 1.58
CA LEU A 422 17.20 -7.20 1.98
C LEU A 422 18.19 -8.00 1.12
N ALA A 423 18.12 -7.85 -0.20
CA ALA A 423 18.96 -8.58 -1.13
C ALA A 423 20.44 -8.23 -0.98
N GLU A 424 20.76 -6.94 -0.84
CA GLU A 424 22.13 -6.48 -0.61
C GLU A 424 22.67 -6.94 0.74
N THR A 425 21.88 -6.82 1.80
CA THR A 425 22.33 -7.10 3.17
C THR A 425 22.53 -8.59 3.43
N VAL A 426 21.60 -9.43 2.97
CA VAL A 426 21.56 -10.88 3.26
C VAL A 426 22.27 -11.69 2.18
N TYR A 427 22.12 -11.31 0.91
CA TYR A 427 22.63 -12.08 -0.23
C TYR A 427 23.82 -11.43 -0.95
N GLY A 428 24.29 -10.26 -0.50
CA GLY A 428 25.50 -9.61 -1.02
C GLY A 428 26.78 -10.42 -0.72
N ARG A 429 27.74 -10.39 -1.65
CA ARG A 429 29.03 -11.10 -1.55
C ARG A 429 30.19 -10.22 -1.07
N VAL A 430 30.11 -8.91 -1.23
CA VAL A 430 31.26 -8.00 -1.07
C VAL A 430 30.84 -6.75 -0.30
N PHE A 431 31.62 -6.40 0.72
CA PHE A 431 31.59 -5.07 1.33
C PHE A 431 32.55 -4.16 0.57
N ARG A 432 32.05 -3.05 0.02
CA ARG A 432 32.85 -2.05 -0.70
C ARG A 432 33.48 -1.06 0.26
N ARG A 433 32.81 -0.75 1.37
CA ARG A 433 33.23 0.26 2.35
C ARG A 433 33.15 -0.35 3.74
N ARG A 434 34.10 -1.25 4.05
CA ARG A 434 34.30 -1.76 5.41
C ARG A 434 35.53 -1.09 6.02
N PHE A 435 35.30 -0.30 7.06
CA PHE A 435 36.35 0.36 7.81
C PHE A 435 36.52 -0.37 9.15
N PRO A 436 37.58 -1.17 9.34
CA PRO A 436 37.88 -1.73 10.65
C PRO A 436 38.39 -0.62 11.56
N ALA A 437 38.16 -0.73 12.86
CA ALA A 437 38.88 0.09 13.83
C ALA A 437 40.40 -0.02 13.59
N LEU A 438 41.07 1.12 13.41
CA LEU A 438 42.51 1.17 13.13
C LEU A 438 43.29 1.18 14.45
N ALA A 439 44.42 0.48 14.51
CA ALA A 439 45.38 0.71 15.58
C ALA A 439 46.09 2.05 15.32
N ALA A 440 46.33 2.83 16.37
CA ALA A 440 47.12 4.06 16.25
C ALA A 440 48.51 3.73 15.67
N PRO A 441 48.94 4.36 14.56
CA PRO A 441 50.28 4.14 14.02
C PRO A 441 51.33 4.60 15.03
N ALA A 442 52.30 3.73 15.35
CA ALA A 442 53.41 4.10 16.23
C ALA A 442 54.27 5.22 15.59
N GLY A 443 54.54 6.29 16.34
CA GLY A 443 55.45 7.36 15.93
C GLY A 443 54.87 8.48 15.05
N VAL A 444 53.55 8.51 14.81
CA VAL A 444 52.90 9.62 14.07
C VAL A 444 52.39 10.69 15.06
N THR A 445 52.67 11.95 14.77
CA THR A 445 52.18 13.09 15.56
C THR A 445 50.65 13.11 15.55
N GLN A 446 50.03 13.07 16.73
CA GLN A 446 48.58 13.11 16.88
C GLN A 446 48.07 14.53 16.58
N PRO A 447 47.22 14.74 15.56
CA PRO A 447 46.62 16.06 15.30
C PRO A 447 45.76 16.48 16.49
N LYS A 448 45.68 17.77 16.77
CA LYS A 448 44.91 18.21 17.94
C LYS A 448 43.41 18.04 17.71
N VAL A 449 42.75 17.39 18.68
CA VAL A 449 41.30 17.17 18.69
C VAL A 449 40.65 18.12 19.69
N SER A 450 39.66 18.91 19.26
CA SER A 450 38.80 19.71 20.15
C SER A 450 37.47 18.99 20.32
N ILE A 451 37.20 18.47 21.52
CA ILE A 451 35.94 17.79 21.84
C ILE A 451 34.93 18.83 22.32
N HIS A 452 33.78 18.93 21.66
CA HIS A 452 32.67 19.79 22.04
C HIS A 452 31.61 18.94 22.76
N LEU A 453 31.34 19.33 24.02
CA LEU A 453 30.37 18.69 24.90
C LEU A 453 29.27 19.71 25.26
N PRO A 454 28.17 19.78 24.48
CA PRO A 454 27.03 20.62 24.82
C PRO A 454 26.22 19.97 25.95
N ILE A 455 25.81 20.77 26.94
CA ILE A 455 24.96 20.33 28.07
C ILE A 455 23.80 21.32 28.27
N CYS A 456 22.62 20.81 28.64
CA CYS A 456 21.39 21.55 28.92
C CYS A 456 20.53 20.82 29.97
N ASN A 457 20.57 21.30 31.21
CA ASN A 457 19.79 20.80 32.36
C ASN A 457 19.97 19.30 32.72
N GLU A 458 21.00 18.60 32.24
CA GLU A 458 21.25 17.22 32.66
C GLU A 458 21.71 17.13 34.12
N PRO A 459 21.43 16.00 34.81
CA PRO A 459 21.92 15.79 36.17
C PRO A 459 23.45 15.95 36.24
N PRO A 460 23.99 16.73 37.20
CA PRO A 460 25.42 17.02 37.26
C PRO A 460 26.29 15.76 37.34
N GLU A 461 25.84 14.75 38.09
CA GLU A 461 26.56 13.48 38.24
C GLU A 461 26.68 12.70 36.93
N MET A 462 25.66 12.78 36.05
CA MET A 462 25.73 12.16 34.73
C MET A 462 26.83 12.79 33.88
N VAL A 463 26.87 14.13 33.85
CA VAL A 463 27.88 14.88 33.09
C VAL A 463 29.29 14.63 33.65
N LYS A 464 29.45 14.58 34.98
CA LYS A 464 30.73 14.23 35.63
C LYS A 464 31.26 12.87 35.18
N LEU A 465 30.40 11.86 35.03
CA LEU A 465 30.81 10.55 34.53
C LEU A 465 31.34 10.62 33.09
N THR A 466 30.69 11.40 32.22
CA THR A 466 31.16 11.65 30.85
C THR A 466 32.50 12.38 30.83
N LEU A 467 32.65 13.42 31.65
CA LEU A 467 33.91 14.16 31.78
C LEU A 467 35.07 13.27 32.26
N ASN A 468 34.82 12.40 33.23
CA ASN A 468 35.81 11.41 33.68
C ASN A 468 36.20 10.44 32.57
N ALA A 469 35.24 9.94 31.78
CA ALA A 469 35.54 9.07 30.65
C ALA A 469 36.39 9.78 29.57
N LEU A 470 36.12 11.06 29.31
CA LEU A 470 36.94 11.88 28.40
C LEU A 470 38.35 12.13 28.94
N ALA A 471 38.51 12.28 30.25
CA ALA A 471 39.81 12.49 30.89
C ALA A 471 40.73 11.25 30.77
N GLU A 472 40.14 10.06 30.60
CA GLU A 472 40.84 8.78 30.47
C GLU A 472 41.17 8.37 29.02
N LEU A 473 40.86 9.20 28.03
CA LEU A 473 41.18 8.91 26.63
C LEU A 473 42.69 8.73 26.41
N ASP A 474 43.06 7.68 25.68
CA ASP A 474 44.43 7.39 25.25
C ASP A 474 44.81 8.28 24.05
N TYR A 475 44.85 9.59 24.31
CA TYR A 475 45.14 10.62 23.34
C TYR A 475 45.72 11.84 24.07
N GLN A 476 46.89 12.31 23.64
CA GLN A 476 47.60 13.38 24.38
C GLN A 476 47.18 14.76 23.91
N ASN A 477 47.04 14.94 22.60
CA ASN A 477 46.82 16.24 21.98
C ASN A 477 45.31 16.55 21.85
N LEU A 478 44.65 16.82 22.97
CA LEU A 478 43.22 17.17 22.97
C LEU A 478 42.87 18.31 23.92
N GLU A 479 41.77 18.99 23.62
CA GLU A 479 41.03 19.84 24.54
C GLU A 479 39.56 19.41 24.60
N VAL A 480 38.88 19.75 25.70
CA VAL A 480 37.44 19.52 25.89
C VAL A 480 36.78 20.85 26.20
N LEU A 481 35.84 21.27 25.35
CA LEU A 481 35.01 22.45 25.53
C LEU A 481 33.63 22.02 26.00
N VAL A 482 33.32 22.32 27.25
CA VAL A 482 32.03 22.03 27.88
C VAL A 482 31.18 23.28 27.80
N VAL A 483 30.07 23.21 27.08
CA VAL A 483 29.21 24.37 26.82
C VAL A 483 27.83 24.12 27.40
N ASP A 484 27.56 24.72 28.55
CA ASP A 484 26.23 24.76 29.16
C ASP A 484 25.37 25.82 28.48
N ASN A 485 24.25 25.38 27.90
CA ASN A 485 23.31 26.24 27.21
C ASN A 485 21.87 26.00 27.69
N ASN A 486 21.16 27.09 27.95
CA ASN A 486 19.75 27.09 28.37
C ASN A 486 19.46 26.38 29.71
N THR A 487 20.47 26.23 30.58
CA THR A 487 20.30 25.90 32.00
C THR A 487 20.13 27.18 32.80
N SER A 488 19.08 27.28 33.61
CA SER A 488 18.83 28.47 34.45
C SER A 488 19.19 28.25 35.92
N ASP A 489 19.27 26.99 36.36
CA ASP A 489 19.49 26.62 37.75
C ASP A 489 20.99 26.46 38.05
N PRO A 490 21.59 27.31 38.92
CA PRO A 490 22.99 27.19 39.34
C PRO A 490 23.32 25.84 39.97
N ALA A 491 22.38 25.22 40.69
CA ALA A 491 22.60 23.91 41.31
C ALA A 491 22.87 22.79 40.30
N VAL A 492 22.55 23.02 39.02
CA VAL A 492 22.78 22.07 37.93
C VAL A 492 24.13 22.33 37.24
N TRP A 493 24.47 23.57 36.89
CA TRP A 493 25.67 23.83 36.08
C TRP A 493 26.94 24.11 36.91
N GLU A 494 26.84 24.69 38.11
CA GLU A 494 28.01 25.00 38.96
C GLU A 494 28.82 23.74 39.34
N PRO A 495 28.19 22.61 39.75
CA PRO A 495 28.95 21.41 40.10
C PRO A 495 29.71 20.80 38.91
N VAL A 496 29.25 21.05 37.68
CA VAL A 496 29.93 20.64 36.45
C VAL A 496 31.14 21.54 36.20
N ALA A 497 30.98 22.85 36.35
CA ALA A 497 32.06 23.83 36.22
C ALA A 497 33.22 23.55 37.20
N GLU A 498 32.91 23.27 38.46
CA GLU A 498 33.89 22.88 39.48
C GLU A 498 34.61 21.58 39.13
N HIS A 499 33.89 20.61 38.56
CA HIS A 499 34.49 19.35 38.14
C HIS A 499 35.45 19.53 36.95
N CYS A 500 35.08 20.35 35.95
CA CYS A 500 35.97 20.73 34.86
C CYS A 500 37.26 21.38 35.38
N ALA A 501 37.16 22.30 36.34
CA ALA A 501 38.33 22.94 36.95
C ALA A 501 39.26 21.92 37.63
N ARG A 502 38.70 20.89 38.29
CA ARG A 502 39.48 19.80 38.91
C ARG A 502 40.18 18.89 37.91
N LEU A 503 39.58 18.65 36.74
CA LEU A 503 40.18 17.83 35.67
C LEU A 503 41.34 18.54 34.94
N GLY A 504 41.52 19.84 35.19
CA GLY A 504 42.67 20.63 34.76
C GLY A 504 42.43 21.42 33.47
N SER A 505 43.48 22.10 33.00
CA SER A 505 43.39 23.10 31.92
C SER A 505 42.94 22.58 30.56
N ARG A 506 42.93 21.26 30.34
CA ARG A 506 42.38 20.63 29.13
C ARG A 506 40.85 20.73 29.05
N PHE A 507 40.18 20.96 30.17
CA PHE A 507 38.72 21.09 30.26
C PHE A 507 38.33 22.56 30.46
N ARG A 508 37.70 23.15 29.45
CA ARG A 508 37.25 24.55 29.46
C ARG A 508 35.73 24.59 29.52
N PHE A 509 35.20 25.22 30.56
CA PHE A 509 33.76 25.32 30.79
C PHE A 509 33.21 26.70 30.42
N PHE A 510 32.05 26.73 29.78
CA PHE A 510 31.34 27.94 29.39
C PHE A 510 29.86 27.82 29.76
N HIS A 511 29.33 28.79 30.50
CA HIS A 511 27.91 28.92 30.78
C HIS A 511 27.32 30.09 29.98
N LEU A 512 26.38 29.79 29.09
CA LEU A 512 25.79 30.78 28.17
C LEU A 512 24.45 31.36 28.64
N GLY A 513 23.87 30.82 29.72
CA GLY A 513 22.50 31.15 30.11
C GLY A 513 21.52 30.86 28.98
N LYS A 514 20.66 31.82 28.62
CA LYS A 514 19.70 31.67 27.51
C LYS A 514 20.37 31.98 26.17
N TRP A 515 20.54 30.96 25.33
CA TRP A 515 21.27 31.05 24.06
C TRP A 515 20.43 30.56 22.85
N PRO A 516 20.44 31.26 21.70
CA PRO A 516 19.70 30.85 20.50
C PRO A 516 20.28 29.59 19.85
N GLY A 517 19.52 28.98 18.94
CA GLY A 517 20.00 27.83 18.14
C GLY A 517 20.09 26.50 18.89
N TYR A 518 19.70 26.43 20.17
CA TYR A 518 19.75 25.21 21.00
C TYR A 518 21.14 24.53 20.91
N LYS A 519 21.20 23.20 20.67
CA LYS A 519 22.45 22.45 20.55
C LYS A 519 23.35 22.97 19.43
N ALA A 520 22.79 23.27 18.24
CA ALA A 520 23.55 23.83 17.12
C ALA A 520 24.21 25.17 17.46
N GLY A 521 23.49 26.05 18.18
CA GLY A 521 24.02 27.34 18.63
C GLY A 521 25.14 27.20 19.67
N ALA A 522 25.04 26.22 20.58
CA ALA A 522 26.11 25.89 21.53
C ALA A 522 27.35 25.32 20.83
N LEU A 523 27.16 24.46 19.83
CA LEU A 523 28.25 23.91 19.03
C LEU A 523 28.94 24.98 18.16
N ASN A 524 28.18 25.94 17.61
CA ASN A 524 28.77 27.10 16.90
C ASN A 524 29.57 27.99 17.85
N PHE A 525 29.11 28.19 19.08
CA PHE A 525 29.89 28.88 20.11
C PHE A 525 31.18 28.11 20.43
N ALA A 526 31.10 26.79 20.66
CA ALA A 526 32.27 25.94 20.91
C ALA A 526 33.27 26.00 19.75
N LEU A 527 32.80 25.99 18.50
CA LEU A 527 33.63 26.12 17.31
C LEU A 527 34.43 27.43 17.30
N ALA A 528 33.82 28.54 17.69
CA ALA A 528 34.50 29.83 17.82
C ALA A 528 35.56 29.85 18.95
N GLN A 529 35.36 29.05 20.00
CA GLN A 529 36.29 28.93 21.14
C GLN A 529 37.38 27.86 20.96
N THR A 530 37.32 27.11 19.85
CA THR A 530 38.24 26.02 19.53
C THR A 530 39.66 26.53 19.35
N ALA A 531 40.63 25.84 19.96
CA ALA A 531 42.04 26.17 19.87
C ALA A 531 42.48 26.30 18.39
N PRO A 532 43.24 27.34 17.99
CA PRO A 532 43.58 27.59 16.58
C PRO A 532 44.34 26.44 15.89
N ASP A 533 45.08 25.66 16.66
CA ASP A 533 45.86 24.49 16.23
C ASP A 533 45.05 23.18 16.17
N ALA A 534 43.77 23.19 16.57
CA ALA A 534 42.89 22.03 16.42
C ALA A 534 42.54 21.77 14.96
N GLU A 535 42.77 20.53 14.50
CA GLU A 535 42.49 20.09 13.13
C GLU A 535 41.20 19.26 13.03
N ILE A 536 40.78 18.66 14.15
CA ILE A 536 39.63 17.76 14.22
C ILE A 536 38.71 18.21 15.35
N ILE A 537 37.41 18.23 15.08
CA ILE A 537 36.35 18.53 16.03
C ILE A 537 35.63 17.23 16.38
N GLY A 538 35.62 16.86 17.66
CA GLY A 538 34.81 15.76 18.18
C GLY A 538 33.52 16.29 18.78
N VAL A 539 32.40 15.60 18.59
CA VAL A 539 31.15 15.91 19.29
C VAL A 539 30.66 14.69 20.04
N ILE A 540 30.31 14.90 21.30
CA ILE A 540 29.76 13.87 22.16
C ILE A 540 28.65 14.43 23.05
N ASP A 541 27.62 13.62 23.29
CA ASP A 541 26.53 13.98 24.18
C ASP A 541 26.92 13.82 25.66
N SER A 542 26.22 14.56 26.52
CA SER A 542 26.43 14.72 27.96
C SER A 542 26.30 13.44 28.80
N ASP A 543 25.76 12.38 28.21
CA ASP A 543 25.43 11.11 28.86
C ASP A 543 26.30 9.93 28.40
N TYR A 544 27.21 10.14 27.44
CA TYR A 544 28.04 9.09 26.86
C TYR A 544 29.29 8.80 27.68
N LEU A 545 29.56 7.51 27.91
CA LEU A 545 30.86 7.02 28.34
C LEU A 545 31.64 6.46 27.16
N VAL A 546 32.76 7.08 26.82
CA VAL A 546 33.65 6.64 25.74
C VAL A 546 34.59 5.53 26.18
N ASN A 547 34.97 4.68 25.24
CA ASN A 547 36.11 3.80 25.40
C ASN A 547 37.40 4.62 25.29
N ARG A 548 38.41 4.25 26.09
CA ARG A 548 39.70 4.95 26.12
C ARG A 548 40.38 5.06 24.75
N ASP A 549 40.14 4.11 23.87
CA ASP A 549 40.75 4.02 22.53
C ASP A 549 39.91 4.66 21.41
N TRP A 550 38.83 5.41 21.73
CA TRP A 550 37.96 6.00 20.72
C TRP A 550 38.70 6.92 19.74
N LEU A 551 39.43 7.92 20.23
CA LEU A 551 40.15 8.87 19.37
C LEU A 551 41.29 8.19 18.61
N SER A 552 42.07 7.35 19.31
CA SER A 552 43.23 6.67 18.72
C SER A 552 42.84 5.70 17.59
N ARG A 553 41.59 5.21 17.58
CA ARG A 553 41.04 4.36 16.52
C ARG A 553 40.36 5.12 15.37
N MET A 554 39.79 6.29 15.64
CA MET A 554 38.96 7.03 14.68
C MET A 554 39.72 8.16 13.98
N VAL A 555 40.66 8.81 14.67
CA VAL A 555 41.49 9.88 14.09
C VAL A 555 42.34 9.43 12.89
N PRO A 556 42.94 8.22 12.85
CA PRO A 556 43.78 7.80 11.73
C PRO A 556 43.09 7.83 10.35
N PHE A 557 41.75 7.80 10.28
CA PHE A 557 41.02 7.94 9.01
C PHE A 557 41.20 9.31 8.36
N PHE A 558 41.52 10.36 9.12
CA PHE A 558 41.78 11.70 8.59
C PHE A 558 43.16 11.83 7.91
N SER A 559 43.99 10.80 7.93
CA SER A 559 45.17 10.71 7.06
C SER A 559 44.82 10.79 5.58
N LYS A 560 43.58 10.41 5.24
CA LYS A 560 42.98 10.62 3.92
C LYS A 560 42.40 12.02 3.80
N PRO A 561 42.93 12.89 2.92
CA PRO A 561 42.48 14.27 2.79
C PRO A 561 40.99 14.40 2.45
N GLU A 562 40.41 13.43 1.74
CA GLU A 562 39.01 13.40 1.34
C GLU A 562 38.02 13.10 2.48
N VAL A 563 38.47 12.56 3.60
CA VAL A 563 37.60 12.26 4.75
C VAL A 563 37.23 13.54 5.47
N GLY A 564 35.93 13.86 5.43
CA GLY A 564 35.36 15.03 6.11
C GLY A 564 34.84 14.71 7.50
N PHE A 565 34.28 13.52 7.73
CA PHE A 565 33.88 13.10 9.06
C PHE A 565 33.87 11.58 9.23
N THR A 566 33.99 11.16 10.49
CA THR A 566 33.85 9.78 10.93
C THR A 566 32.70 9.66 11.94
N GLN A 567 32.06 8.49 11.96
CA GLN A 567 30.91 8.20 12.81
C GLN A 567 31.02 6.80 13.39
N SER A 568 30.86 6.68 14.71
CA SER A 568 30.62 5.41 15.40
C SER A 568 29.12 5.26 15.71
N PRO A 569 28.60 4.04 15.89
CA PRO A 569 27.21 3.82 16.30
C PRO A 569 26.89 4.51 17.63
N GLN A 570 25.63 4.92 17.78
CA GLN A 570 25.07 5.16 19.11
C GLN A 570 24.78 3.80 19.75
N ASP A 571 25.32 3.59 20.94
CA ASP A 571 25.13 2.38 21.73
C ASP A 571 24.75 2.78 23.17
N TYR A 572 24.19 1.85 23.93
CA TYR A 572 23.53 2.19 25.21
C TYR A 572 23.89 1.20 26.32
N ARG A 573 24.00 1.71 27.55
CA ARG A 573 24.42 0.93 28.74
C ARG A 573 23.27 0.42 29.61
N ASP A 574 22.06 0.93 29.40
CA ASP A 574 20.89 0.78 30.27
C ASP A 574 19.79 -0.12 29.67
N GLY A 575 20.07 -0.84 28.59
CA GLY A 575 19.10 -1.73 27.92
C GLY A 575 18.54 -2.89 28.76
N ASN A 576 19.10 -3.13 29.95
CA ASN A 576 18.72 -4.23 30.85
C ASN A 576 17.93 -3.80 32.08
N GLU A 577 17.69 -2.50 32.24
CA GLU A 577 16.99 -1.98 33.41
C GLU A 577 15.50 -2.33 33.39
N SER A 578 14.89 -2.47 32.20
CA SER A 578 13.50 -2.85 32.05
C SER A 578 13.23 -3.53 30.71
N LEU A 579 12.09 -4.23 30.61
CA LEU A 579 11.63 -4.76 29.32
C LEU A 579 11.46 -3.63 28.30
N PHE A 580 10.93 -2.47 28.71
CA PHE A 580 10.78 -1.31 27.84
C PHE A 580 12.12 -0.86 27.24
N LYS A 581 13.16 -0.69 28.07
CA LYS A 581 14.51 -0.34 27.58
C LYS A 581 15.11 -1.42 26.70
N ARG A 582 14.86 -2.71 26.98
CA ARG A 582 15.29 -3.81 26.11
C ARG A 582 14.64 -3.76 24.72
N LEU A 583 13.35 -3.44 24.63
CA LEU A 583 12.64 -3.28 23.35
C LEU A 583 13.28 -2.14 22.52
N MET A 584 13.51 -0.98 23.15
CA MET A 584 14.13 0.17 22.50
C MET A 584 15.57 -0.10 22.05
N PHE A 585 16.37 -0.75 22.91
CA PHE A 585 17.76 -1.10 22.61
C PHE A 585 17.86 -1.87 21.29
N TRP A 586 17.04 -2.92 21.15
CA TRP A 586 17.08 -3.75 19.95
C TRP A 586 16.51 -3.05 18.72
N GLU A 587 15.52 -2.17 18.88
CA GLU A 587 15.02 -1.33 17.79
C GLU A 587 16.12 -0.40 17.26
N TYR A 588 16.84 0.30 18.14
CA TYR A 588 17.99 1.14 17.75
C TYR A 588 19.12 0.31 17.12
N ALA A 589 19.43 -0.86 17.70
CA ALA A 589 20.50 -1.72 17.20
C ALA A 589 20.30 -2.12 15.73
N GLY A 590 19.05 -2.35 15.30
CA GLY A 590 18.73 -2.63 13.90
C GLY A 590 19.18 -1.52 12.95
N PHE A 591 18.96 -0.25 13.32
CA PHE A 591 19.37 0.88 12.50
C PHE A 591 20.91 0.99 12.39
N PHE A 592 21.65 0.88 13.50
CA PHE A 592 23.10 1.03 13.49
C PHE A 592 23.87 -0.18 12.93
N ARG A 593 23.33 -1.40 13.08
CA ARG A 593 23.97 -2.64 12.62
C ARG A 593 23.54 -3.06 11.21
N THR A 594 22.43 -2.53 10.71
CA THR A 594 21.94 -2.82 9.36
C THR A 594 21.90 -1.55 8.51
N GLY A 595 21.01 -0.61 8.86
CA GLY A 595 20.72 0.55 8.02
C GLY A 595 21.93 1.47 7.75
N MET A 596 22.76 1.70 8.77
CA MET A 596 23.97 2.52 8.64
C MET A 596 25.09 1.84 7.84
N ILE A 597 25.24 0.52 7.99
CA ILE A 597 26.21 -0.25 7.18
C ILE A 597 25.80 -0.20 5.71
N THR A 598 24.52 -0.42 5.40
CA THR A 598 24.01 -0.35 4.02
C THR A 598 24.19 1.04 3.41
N ARG A 599 23.97 2.11 4.19
CA ARG A 599 24.24 3.49 3.75
C ARG A 599 25.74 3.75 3.53
N ASN A 600 26.60 3.19 4.38
CA ASN A 600 28.04 3.39 4.29
C ASN A 600 28.61 2.85 2.98
N GLU A 601 28.04 1.76 2.45
CA GLU A 601 28.42 1.19 1.15
C GLU A 601 28.28 2.14 -0.05
N ARG A 602 27.62 3.29 0.13
CA ARG A 602 27.42 4.33 -0.89
C ARG A 602 27.83 5.74 -0.44
N ASN A 603 28.64 5.85 0.62
CA ASN A 603 29.03 7.13 1.20
C ASN A 603 27.82 8.03 1.47
N ALA A 604 26.79 7.47 2.12
CA ALA A 604 25.50 8.11 2.35
C ALA A 604 25.02 7.96 3.80
N ILE A 605 25.96 7.87 4.74
CA ILE A 605 25.64 7.73 6.16
C ILE A 605 25.02 9.02 6.70
N ILE A 606 24.16 8.87 7.70
CA ILE A 606 23.59 10.02 8.40
C ILE A 606 24.47 10.26 9.64
N GLN A 607 24.84 11.50 9.90
CA GLN A 607 25.52 11.85 11.15
C GLN A 607 24.48 11.94 12.28
N HIS A 608 24.82 11.44 13.47
CA HIS A 608 23.86 11.30 14.58
C HIS A 608 24.19 12.16 15.81
N GLY A 609 24.97 13.22 15.62
CA GLY A 609 25.12 14.29 16.62
C GLY A 609 25.96 13.96 17.86
N THR A 610 26.44 12.72 17.97
CA THR A 610 27.35 12.23 19.02
C THR A 610 28.27 11.16 18.43
N MET A 611 29.34 10.79 19.13
CA MET A 611 30.30 9.78 18.71
C MET A 611 30.84 10.02 17.29
N THR A 612 31.09 11.30 16.97
CA THR A 612 31.46 11.77 15.64
C THR A 612 32.69 12.65 15.71
N LEU A 613 33.58 12.50 14.74
CA LEU A 613 34.73 13.37 14.54
C LEU A 613 34.62 14.02 13.16
N ILE A 614 34.95 15.30 13.06
CA ILE A 614 34.78 16.12 11.85
C ILE A 614 36.09 16.85 11.59
N ARG A 615 36.54 16.87 10.34
CA ARG A 615 37.67 17.70 9.93
C ARG A 615 37.29 19.17 10.07
N ARG A 616 38.05 19.94 10.84
CA ARG A 616 37.73 21.36 11.11
C ARG A 616 37.58 22.17 9.83
N SER A 617 38.51 22.04 8.88
CA SER A 617 38.45 22.76 7.61
C SER A 617 37.19 22.44 6.79
N ALA A 618 36.64 21.24 6.94
CA ALA A 618 35.39 20.85 6.31
C ALA A 618 34.19 21.53 6.99
N LEU A 619 34.17 21.56 8.33
CA LEU A 619 33.13 22.23 9.12
C LEU A 619 33.10 23.75 8.90
N ASP A 620 34.27 24.39 8.90
CA ASP A 620 34.42 25.81 8.61
C ASP A 620 33.98 26.12 7.16
N GLY A 621 34.36 25.26 6.21
CA GLY A 621 34.03 25.40 4.78
C GLY A 621 32.53 25.31 4.46
N VAL A 622 31.71 24.72 5.34
CA VAL A 622 30.24 24.72 5.21
C VAL A 622 29.55 25.80 6.06
N GLY A 623 30.32 26.58 6.84
CA GLY A 623 29.79 27.63 7.71
C GLY A 623 29.24 27.14 9.04
N GLY A 624 29.77 26.04 9.59
CA GLY A 624 29.36 25.52 10.91
C GLY A 624 28.04 24.75 10.92
N TRP A 625 27.39 24.69 12.08
CA TRP A 625 26.17 23.94 12.35
C TRP A 625 24.92 24.72 11.94
N ALA A 626 23.94 24.04 11.35
CA ALA A 626 22.70 24.65 10.89
C ALA A 626 21.70 24.83 12.04
N GLU A 627 21.43 26.08 12.43
CA GLU A 627 20.49 26.40 13.52
C GLU A 627 19.00 26.41 13.09
N TRP A 628 18.71 26.27 11.80
CA TRP A 628 17.35 26.34 11.26
C TRP A 628 16.60 25.00 11.33
N THR A 629 17.31 23.89 11.57
CA THR A 629 16.76 22.53 11.67
C THR A 629 16.97 21.98 13.08
N ILE A 630 16.09 21.07 13.52
CA ILE A 630 16.21 20.38 14.82
C ILE A 630 17.17 19.17 14.73
N CYS A 631 17.52 18.75 13.51
CA CYS A 631 18.51 17.70 13.24
C CYS A 631 19.71 18.32 12.53
N GLU A 632 20.43 19.19 13.24
CA GLU A 632 21.62 19.91 12.76
C GLU A 632 22.73 18.97 12.31
N ASP A 633 22.79 17.78 12.92
CA ASP A 633 23.76 16.73 12.67
C ASP A 633 23.59 16.07 11.29
N SER A 634 22.40 15.52 11.06
CA SER A 634 22.01 14.87 9.82
C SER A 634 22.11 15.85 8.65
N GLU A 635 21.79 17.12 8.89
CA GLU A 635 21.93 18.21 7.94
C GLU A 635 23.39 18.51 7.62
N LEU A 636 24.26 18.60 8.63
CA LEU A 636 25.69 18.83 8.45
C LEU A 636 26.32 17.71 7.61
N GLY A 637 26.03 16.45 7.92
CA GLY A 637 26.52 15.30 7.15
C GLY A 637 26.15 15.41 5.66
N LEU A 638 24.92 15.82 5.35
CA LEU A 638 24.46 16.06 3.98
C LEU A 638 25.20 17.22 3.31
N ARG A 639 25.40 18.35 4.00
CA ARG A 639 26.16 19.49 3.47
C ARG A 639 27.62 19.15 3.17
N LEU A 640 28.28 18.39 4.05
CA LEU A 640 29.64 17.91 3.84
C LEU A 640 29.71 17.03 2.58
N MET A 641 28.80 16.06 2.44
CA MET A 641 28.74 15.21 1.25
C MET A 641 28.46 16.01 -0.04
N LYS A 642 27.66 17.08 0.03
CA LYS A 642 27.41 17.99 -1.11
C LYS A 642 28.66 18.74 -1.57
N GLN A 643 29.62 18.98 -0.67
CA GLN A 643 30.93 19.55 -1.01
C GLN A 643 31.94 18.48 -1.46
N GLY A 644 31.54 17.20 -1.54
CA GLY A 644 32.38 16.11 -2.00
C GLY A 644 33.17 15.40 -0.89
N TRP A 645 32.96 15.75 0.38
CA TRP A 645 33.62 15.07 1.49
C TRP A 645 33.16 13.62 1.65
N GLU A 646 34.11 12.76 2.03
CA GLU A 646 33.87 11.36 2.34
C GLU A 646 33.51 11.17 3.82
N ALA A 647 32.51 10.32 4.05
CA ALA A 647 32.05 9.91 5.35
C ALA A 647 32.49 8.48 5.67
N VAL A 648 33.03 8.26 6.87
CA VAL A 648 33.50 6.96 7.33
C VAL A 648 32.64 6.47 8.49
N TYR A 649 32.04 5.29 8.35
CA TYR A 649 31.33 4.63 9.43
C TYR A 649 32.08 3.39 9.93
N VAL A 650 32.35 3.35 11.23
CA VAL A 650 32.95 2.21 11.93
C VAL A 650 31.88 1.58 12.82
N PRO A 651 31.45 0.33 12.58
CA PRO A 651 30.29 -0.27 13.25
C PRO A 651 30.60 -0.77 14.68
N ASP A 652 31.82 -0.55 15.19
CA ASP A 652 32.23 -0.94 16.53
C ASP A 652 31.71 0.05 17.57
N SER A 653 31.21 -0.46 18.70
CA SER A 653 30.75 0.38 19.81
C SER A 653 31.96 0.98 20.53
N MET A 654 32.12 2.29 20.43
CA MET A 654 33.22 3.06 21.01
C MET A 654 32.77 3.95 22.19
N GLY A 655 31.49 3.97 22.50
CA GLY A 655 30.93 4.71 23.61
C GLY A 655 29.46 4.36 23.82
N ARG A 656 28.98 4.52 25.06
CA ARG A 656 27.61 4.14 25.44
C ARG A 656 26.91 5.24 26.23
N GLY A 657 25.78 5.70 25.71
CA GLY A 657 24.87 6.65 26.38
C GLY A 657 23.76 5.96 27.16
N VAL A 658 22.71 6.71 27.48
CA VAL A 658 21.48 6.21 28.11
C VAL A 658 20.26 6.42 27.20
N MET A 659 19.27 5.54 27.32
CA MET A 659 18.02 5.64 26.58
C MET A 659 16.96 6.43 27.36
N PRO A 660 15.89 6.90 26.70
CA PRO A 660 14.75 7.48 27.38
C PRO A 660 14.19 6.55 28.49
N ASP A 661 13.81 7.13 29.63
CA ASP A 661 13.29 6.35 30.77
C ASP A 661 11.81 5.96 30.62
N ASP A 662 11.05 6.74 29.84
CA ASP A 662 9.63 6.51 29.61
C ASP A 662 9.23 6.61 28.13
N PHE A 663 8.02 6.16 27.84
CA PHE A 663 7.52 6.08 26.47
C PHE A 663 7.14 7.45 25.88
N ASP A 664 6.87 8.48 26.69
CA ASP A 664 6.66 9.86 26.22
C ASP A 664 7.98 10.48 25.73
N ALA A 665 9.06 10.30 26.48
CA ALA A 665 10.40 10.72 26.10
C ALA A 665 10.87 10.00 24.82
N TYR A 666 10.62 8.70 24.69
CA TYR A 666 10.91 7.95 23.46
C TYR A 666 10.12 8.49 22.24
N ARG A 667 8.81 8.74 22.41
CA ARG A 667 7.97 9.35 21.37
C ARG A 667 8.44 10.75 20.98
N LYS A 668 8.75 11.61 21.95
CA LYS A 668 9.24 12.97 21.71
C LYS A 668 10.58 12.97 20.97
N GLN A 669 11.49 12.06 21.33
CA GLN A 669 12.76 11.91 20.61
C GLN A 669 12.51 11.53 19.14
N ARG A 670 11.71 10.49 18.89
CA ARG A 670 11.42 10.05 17.51
C ARG A 670 10.66 11.11 16.71
N HIS A 671 9.74 11.82 17.35
CA HIS A 671 9.00 12.92 16.73
C HIS A 671 9.94 14.03 16.24
N ARG A 672 10.95 14.43 17.04
CA ARG A 672 11.94 15.42 16.62
C ARG A 672 12.74 14.94 15.40
N TRP A 673 13.17 13.68 15.39
CA TRP A 673 13.90 13.11 14.26
C TRP A 673 13.08 13.11 12.97
N ALA A 674 11.83 12.65 13.05
CA ALA A 674 10.92 12.62 11.90
C ALA A 674 10.63 14.02 11.35
N MET A 675 10.38 14.99 12.23
CA MET A 675 10.18 16.38 11.82
C MET A 675 11.46 16.98 11.20
N GLY A 676 12.63 16.73 11.81
CA GLY A 676 13.91 17.21 11.31
C GLY A 676 14.26 16.65 9.93
N ALA A 677 14.01 15.38 9.66
CA ALA A 677 14.19 14.83 8.32
C ALA A 677 13.31 15.53 7.26
N VAL A 678 12.06 15.86 7.59
CA VAL A 678 11.20 16.62 6.67
C VAL A 678 11.73 18.04 6.45
N GLN A 679 12.25 18.70 7.49
CA GLN A 679 12.91 19.99 7.37
C GLN A 679 14.13 19.91 6.43
N ILE A 680 14.97 18.90 6.59
CA ILE A 680 16.16 18.65 5.73
C ILE A 680 15.75 18.38 4.29
N MET A 681 14.75 17.51 4.06
CA MET A 681 14.24 17.23 2.71
C MET A 681 13.73 18.50 2.02
N LYS A 682 13.03 19.37 2.74
CA LYS A 682 12.55 20.66 2.20
C LYS A 682 13.70 21.63 1.94
N GLY A 683 14.62 21.78 2.90
CA GLY A 683 15.77 22.68 2.80
C GLY A 683 16.75 22.29 1.68
N HIS A 684 16.80 21.01 1.31
CA HIS A 684 17.68 20.50 0.25
C HIS A 684 16.93 19.85 -0.91
N ALA A 685 15.65 20.16 -1.12
CA ALA A 685 14.83 19.55 -2.17
C ALA A 685 15.48 19.66 -3.57
N ALA A 686 16.10 20.81 -3.88
CA ALA A 686 16.81 21.02 -5.14
C ALA A 686 18.03 20.09 -5.31
N SER A 687 18.71 19.69 -4.24
CA SER A 687 19.84 18.76 -4.28
C SER A 687 19.40 17.30 -4.28
N LEU A 688 18.27 17.00 -3.64
CA LEU A 688 17.77 15.63 -3.45
C LEU A 688 16.88 15.15 -4.61
N LEU A 689 16.02 16.03 -5.15
CA LEU A 689 14.97 15.65 -6.10
C LEU A 689 15.25 16.09 -7.54
N ASN A 690 16.08 17.11 -7.77
CA ASN A 690 16.37 17.57 -9.13
C ASN A 690 17.45 16.70 -9.82
N PRO A 691 17.11 15.91 -10.85
CA PRO A 691 18.06 15.03 -11.51
C PRO A 691 19.20 15.78 -12.23
N LEU A 692 19.04 17.08 -12.51
CA LEU A 692 20.02 17.89 -13.23
C LEU A 692 21.19 18.36 -12.35
N ARG A 693 21.03 18.44 -11.03
CA ARG A 693 22.14 18.80 -10.14
C ARG A 693 23.11 17.63 -10.01
N ARG A 694 24.39 17.89 -9.74
CA ARG A 694 25.45 16.87 -9.58
C ARG A 694 26.24 17.01 -8.28
N ASP A 695 25.72 17.78 -7.33
CA ASP A 695 26.28 17.98 -5.99
C ASP A 695 26.21 16.72 -5.12
N LEU A 696 25.29 15.80 -5.42
CA LEU A 696 25.21 14.48 -4.78
C LEU A 696 25.22 13.39 -5.84
N THR A 697 25.81 12.26 -5.50
CA THR A 697 25.69 11.05 -6.33
C THR A 697 24.26 10.52 -6.32
N LEU A 698 23.87 9.79 -7.38
CA LEU A 698 22.54 9.16 -7.44
C LEU A 698 22.30 8.22 -6.25
N ALA A 699 23.34 7.52 -5.79
CA ALA A 699 23.25 6.62 -4.65
C ALA A 699 23.03 7.37 -3.32
N GLN A 700 23.72 8.50 -3.10
CA GLN A 700 23.48 9.35 -1.94
C GLN A 700 22.04 9.87 -1.92
N ARG A 701 21.56 10.40 -3.05
CA ARG A 701 20.16 10.86 -3.17
C ARG A 701 19.17 9.77 -2.82
N PHE A 702 19.37 8.59 -3.40
CA PHE A 702 18.54 7.43 -3.13
C PHE A 702 18.51 7.09 -1.64
N HIS A 703 19.67 7.00 -0.97
CA HIS A 703 19.72 6.63 0.45
C HIS A 703 19.15 7.69 1.40
N PHE A 704 19.24 8.98 1.07
CA PHE A 704 18.58 10.03 1.85
C PHE A 704 17.06 10.02 1.63
N VAL A 705 16.58 10.00 0.39
CA VAL A 705 15.15 10.04 0.07
C VAL A 705 14.46 8.74 0.49
N MET A 706 14.94 7.59 0.02
CA MET A 706 14.36 6.28 0.35
C MET A 706 14.63 5.88 1.80
N GLY A 707 15.69 6.43 2.41
CA GLY A 707 15.97 6.22 3.82
C GLY A 707 14.93 6.84 4.76
N TRP A 708 14.28 7.92 4.34
CA TRP A 708 13.19 8.57 5.08
C TRP A 708 11.80 8.24 4.53
N ALA A 709 11.70 7.59 3.38
CA ALA A 709 10.44 7.14 2.80
C ALA A 709 9.57 6.29 3.74
N PRO A 710 10.10 5.41 4.64
CA PRO A 710 9.28 4.72 5.63
C PRO A 710 8.46 5.67 6.51
N TRP A 711 9.02 6.80 6.92
CA TRP A 711 8.31 7.79 7.74
C TRP A 711 7.20 8.51 6.95
N LEU A 712 7.41 8.74 5.65
CA LEU A 712 6.35 9.21 4.76
C LEU A 712 5.25 8.14 4.60
N GLY A 713 5.64 6.87 4.55
CA GLY A 713 4.73 5.73 4.58
C GLY A 713 3.84 5.72 5.83
N ASP A 714 4.41 5.95 7.02
CA ASP A 714 3.64 6.08 8.26
C ASP A 714 2.62 7.25 8.18
N ALA A 715 3.02 8.38 7.60
CA ALA A 715 2.15 9.55 7.43
C ALA A 715 0.98 9.27 6.47
N LEU A 716 1.23 8.62 5.34
CA LEU A 716 0.20 8.17 4.41
C LEU A 716 -0.69 7.08 5.03
N GLY A 717 -0.10 6.19 5.83
CA GLY A 717 -0.83 5.17 6.58
C GLY A 717 -1.92 5.74 7.47
N LEU A 718 -1.67 6.89 8.13
CA LEU A 718 -2.70 7.60 8.91
C LEU A 718 -3.90 8.03 8.06
N VAL A 719 -3.64 8.54 6.85
CA VAL A 719 -4.71 8.94 5.92
C VAL A 719 -5.51 7.71 5.49
N PHE A 720 -4.84 6.61 5.14
CA PHE A 720 -5.50 5.36 4.75
C PHE A 720 -6.31 4.72 5.88
N VAL A 721 -5.85 4.82 7.14
CA VAL A 721 -6.62 4.37 8.31
C VAL A 721 -7.91 5.17 8.46
N LEU A 722 -7.84 6.50 8.37
CA LEU A 722 -9.03 7.36 8.47
C LEU A 722 -10.00 7.10 7.32
N MET A 723 -9.50 7.04 6.08
CA MET A 723 -10.32 6.70 4.92
C MET A 723 -10.93 5.30 5.03
N GLY A 724 -10.15 4.31 5.50
CA GLY A 724 -10.61 2.94 5.71
C GLY A 724 -11.71 2.84 6.77
N LEU A 725 -11.63 3.62 7.84
CA LEU A 725 -12.69 3.72 8.85
C LEU A 725 -13.96 4.36 8.28
N ILE A 726 -13.85 5.45 7.53
CA ILE A 726 -14.99 6.10 6.86
C ILE A 726 -15.65 5.13 5.87
N TRP A 727 -14.86 4.43 5.06
CA TRP A 727 -15.36 3.44 4.10
C TRP A 727 -16.04 2.27 4.82
N SER A 728 -15.46 1.80 5.93
CA SER A 728 -16.04 0.75 6.76
C SER A 728 -17.37 1.17 7.38
N ALA A 729 -17.51 2.43 7.79
CA ALA A 729 -18.80 2.95 8.25
C ALA A 729 -19.85 2.90 7.13
N GLY A 730 -19.48 3.25 5.88
CA GLY A 730 -20.35 3.10 4.72
C GLY A 730 -20.77 1.64 4.48
N LEU A 731 -19.83 0.70 4.57
CA LEU A 731 -20.12 -0.73 4.45
C LEU A 731 -21.06 -1.25 5.54
N ILE A 732 -20.98 -0.72 6.76
CA ILE A 732 -21.81 -1.13 7.90
C ILE A 732 -23.20 -0.49 7.85
N PHE A 733 -23.28 0.82 7.63
CA PHE A 733 -24.53 1.58 7.73
C PHE A 733 -25.29 1.71 6.41
N ALA A 734 -24.61 1.54 5.28
CA ALA A 734 -25.19 1.58 3.94
C ALA A 734 -24.66 0.42 3.07
N PRO A 735 -24.88 -0.85 3.48
CA PRO A 735 -24.29 -2.04 2.84
C PRO A 735 -24.77 -2.31 1.41
N VAL A 736 -25.86 -1.67 0.99
CA VAL A 736 -26.43 -1.80 -0.36
C VAL A 736 -25.77 -0.82 -1.33
N SER A 737 -25.46 0.40 -0.90
CA SER A 737 -24.88 1.44 -1.76
C SER A 737 -23.34 1.52 -1.69
N THR A 738 -22.72 0.85 -0.72
CA THR A 738 -21.27 0.86 -0.53
C THR A 738 -20.69 -0.51 -0.85
N GLU A 739 -19.77 -0.56 -1.81
CA GLU A 739 -19.07 -1.79 -2.19
C GLU A 739 -17.67 -1.87 -1.54
N PHE A 740 -17.18 -3.08 -1.32
CA PHE A 740 -15.81 -3.29 -0.90
C PHE A 740 -14.84 -2.85 -2.01
N PRO A 741 -13.66 -2.31 -1.67
CA PRO A 741 -12.58 -2.17 -2.62
C PRO A 741 -12.26 -3.54 -3.21
N ILE A 742 -11.93 -3.58 -4.50
CA ILE A 742 -11.61 -4.86 -5.14
C ILE A 742 -10.37 -5.48 -4.51
N TRP A 743 -10.33 -6.81 -4.47
CA TRP A 743 -9.26 -7.58 -3.81
C TRP A 743 -7.85 -7.25 -4.33
N LEU A 744 -7.71 -6.79 -5.58
CA LEU A 744 -6.43 -6.36 -6.17
C LEU A 744 -5.77 -5.17 -5.46
N PHE A 745 -6.55 -4.30 -4.79
CA PHE A 745 -6.00 -3.22 -3.98
C PHE A 745 -5.72 -3.65 -2.52
N MET A 746 -6.39 -4.69 -2.04
CA MET A 746 -6.23 -5.18 -0.65
C MET A 746 -5.03 -6.11 -0.50
N LEU A 747 -4.83 -7.06 -1.43
CA LEU A 747 -3.76 -8.05 -1.34
C LEU A 747 -2.34 -7.45 -1.27
N PRO A 748 -1.97 -6.42 -2.07
CA PRO A 748 -0.65 -5.81 -1.97
C PRO A 748 -0.38 -5.20 -0.60
N SER A 749 -1.40 -4.64 0.06
CA SER A 749 -1.29 -4.05 1.39
C SER A 749 -0.99 -5.11 2.45
N LEU A 750 -1.72 -6.24 2.41
CA LEU A 750 -1.46 -7.40 3.27
C LEU A 750 -0.09 -8.04 3.00
N GLY A 751 0.25 -8.19 1.72
CA GLY A 751 1.52 -8.72 1.25
C GLY A 751 2.71 -7.85 1.70
N LEU A 752 2.58 -6.52 1.66
CA LEU A 752 3.60 -5.60 2.15
C LEU A 752 3.83 -5.77 3.65
N PHE A 753 2.77 -5.89 4.46
CA PHE A 753 2.90 -6.12 5.89
C PHE A 753 3.64 -7.44 6.18
N ALA A 754 3.22 -8.54 5.53
CA ALA A 754 3.88 -9.84 5.66
C ALA A 754 5.36 -9.78 5.21
N PHE A 755 5.62 -9.09 4.09
CA PHE A 755 6.97 -8.90 3.57
C PHE A 755 7.84 -8.08 4.53
N LYS A 756 7.33 -6.99 5.11
CA LYS A 756 8.05 -6.16 6.08
C LYS A 756 8.43 -6.95 7.33
N LEU A 757 7.52 -7.78 7.84
CA LEU A 757 7.81 -8.65 8.97
C LEU A 757 8.90 -9.67 8.60
N PHE A 758 8.78 -10.32 7.45
CA PHE A 758 9.80 -11.25 6.94
C PHE A 758 11.16 -10.57 6.75
N GLN A 759 11.17 -9.37 6.16
CA GLN A 759 12.36 -8.56 5.93
C GLN A 759 13.05 -8.24 7.26
N LEU A 760 12.31 -7.70 8.23
CA LEU A 760 12.83 -7.36 9.55
C LEU A 760 13.47 -8.58 10.22
N MET A 761 12.76 -9.71 10.27
CA MET A 761 13.26 -10.95 10.87
C MET A 761 14.53 -11.45 10.17
N SER A 762 14.60 -11.35 8.85
CA SER A 762 15.74 -11.77 8.04
C SER A 762 16.95 -10.86 8.23
N LEU A 763 16.75 -9.54 8.23
CA LEU A 763 17.79 -8.55 8.44
C LEU A 763 18.41 -8.67 9.85
N TYR A 764 17.58 -8.81 10.88
CA TYR A 764 18.06 -8.99 12.25
C TYR A 764 18.83 -10.30 12.39
N LYS A 765 18.31 -11.42 11.85
CA LYS A 765 19.04 -12.70 11.85
C LYS A 765 20.42 -12.59 11.20
N ALA A 766 20.54 -11.78 10.14
CA ALA A 766 21.78 -11.64 9.40
C ALA A 766 22.79 -10.65 10.03
N ARG A 767 22.32 -9.63 10.76
CA ARG A 767 23.16 -8.47 11.15
C ARG A 767 23.13 -8.08 12.61
N VAL A 768 22.14 -8.54 13.38
CA VAL A 768 21.97 -8.16 14.78
C VAL A 768 22.10 -9.41 15.65
N SER A 769 23.07 -9.41 16.56
CA SER A 769 23.35 -10.53 17.47
C SER A 769 22.31 -10.62 18.59
N CYS A 770 21.08 -11.01 18.25
CA CYS A 770 19.93 -11.06 19.15
C CYS A 770 19.09 -12.33 18.97
N GLY A 771 18.39 -12.71 20.04
CA GLY A 771 17.44 -13.84 20.07
C GLY A 771 16.16 -13.55 19.27
N PHE A 772 15.31 -14.56 19.07
CA PHE A 772 14.06 -14.38 18.33
C PHE A 772 13.07 -13.44 19.05
N THR A 773 12.96 -13.54 20.38
CA THR A 773 12.11 -12.67 21.20
C THR A 773 12.54 -11.21 21.13
N ASP A 774 13.84 -10.95 21.05
CA ASP A 774 14.40 -9.60 20.90
C ASP A 774 14.04 -8.98 19.55
N ARG A 775 13.96 -9.79 18.48
CA ARG A 775 13.52 -9.33 17.16
C ARG A 775 12.05 -8.93 17.15
N LEU A 776 11.20 -9.75 17.77
CA LEU A 776 9.79 -9.40 17.97
C LEU A 776 9.66 -8.15 18.83
N GLY A 777 10.50 -8.04 19.86
CA GLY A 777 10.56 -6.87 20.71
C GLY A 777 10.93 -5.59 19.96
N ALA A 778 11.96 -5.64 19.13
CA ALA A 778 12.36 -4.54 18.25
C ALA A 778 11.25 -4.17 17.26
N ALA A 779 10.55 -5.16 16.70
CA ALA A 779 9.40 -4.94 15.84
C ALA A 779 8.28 -4.18 16.57
N LEU A 780 7.94 -4.61 17.79
CA LEU A 780 6.95 -3.94 18.64
C LEU A 780 7.36 -2.51 19.00
N GLY A 781 8.64 -2.32 19.38
CA GLY A 781 9.20 -1.00 19.66
C GLY A 781 9.06 -0.05 18.47
N GLY A 782 9.46 -0.48 17.27
CA GLY A 782 9.34 0.32 16.05
C GLY A 782 7.89 0.62 15.66
N LEU A 783 7.01 -0.39 15.65
CA LEU A 783 5.59 -0.25 15.30
C LEU A 783 4.83 0.65 16.28
N SER A 784 5.23 0.66 17.57
CA SER A 784 4.61 1.53 18.59
C SER A 784 4.74 3.03 18.29
N LEU A 785 5.70 3.40 17.43
CA LEU A 785 6.01 4.79 17.09
C LEU A 785 5.36 5.26 15.78
N THR A 786 4.77 4.37 14.98
CA THR A 786 4.20 4.69 13.65
C THR A 786 3.25 5.88 13.68
N HIS A 787 2.27 5.92 14.61
CA HIS A 787 1.34 7.06 14.74
C HIS A 787 2.07 8.37 15.07
N THR A 788 3.07 8.30 15.95
CA THR A 788 3.85 9.47 16.39
C THR A 788 4.71 10.02 15.25
N ILE A 789 5.34 9.14 14.48
CA ILE A 789 6.14 9.46 13.30
C ILE A 789 5.25 10.06 12.20
N GLY A 790 4.13 9.43 11.89
CA GLY A 790 3.20 9.92 10.87
C GLY A 790 2.71 11.35 11.16
N LYS A 791 2.33 11.62 12.42
CA LYS A 791 1.99 13.00 12.86
C LYS A 791 3.16 13.97 12.75
N ALA A 792 4.38 13.54 13.11
CA ALA A 792 5.58 14.37 13.02
C ALA A 792 5.88 14.79 11.57
N VAL A 793 5.71 13.87 10.62
CA VAL A 793 5.92 14.15 9.20
C VAL A 793 4.92 15.17 8.68
N TRP A 794 3.61 14.98 8.94
CA TRP A 794 2.58 15.95 8.59
C TRP A 794 2.86 17.33 9.20
N GLN A 795 3.27 17.37 10.47
CA GLN A 795 3.65 18.62 11.12
C GLN A 795 4.90 19.24 10.47
N GLY A 796 5.93 18.47 10.11
CA GLY A 796 7.13 18.99 9.44
C GLY A 796 6.87 19.56 8.04
N LEU A 797 5.84 19.05 7.35
CA LEU A 797 5.43 19.58 6.05
C LEU A 797 4.86 20.99 6.16
N TRP A 798 4.07 21.30 7.20
CA TRP A 798 3.38 22.59 7.34
C TRP A 798 3.97 23.55 8.39
N ARG A 799 4.61 23.06 9.45
CA ARG A 799 5.13 23.86 10.56
C ARG A 799 6.64 24.08 10.44
N LYS A 800 7.09 25.29 10.80
CA LYS A 800 8.53 25.65 10.83
C LYS A 800 9.23 25.29 12.14
N ARG A 801 8.48 25.12 13.25
CA ARG A 801 9.03 24.79 14.59
C ARG A 801 8.19 23.69 15.25
N ALA A 802 8.85 22.78 15.95
CA ALA A 802 8.18 21.81 16.81
C ALA A 802 7.50 22.54 17.97
N ALA A 803 6.23 22.24 18.23
CA ALA A 803 5.54 22.74 19.41
C ALA A 803 5.89 21.84 20.61
N PHE A 804 6.30 22.43 21.73
CA PHE A 804 6.51 21.69 22.96
C PHE A 804 5.16 21.23 23.52
N HIS A 805 4.87 19.93 23.44
CA HIS A 805 3.66 19.34 24.01
C HIS A 805 3.91 19.01 25.49
N ARG A 806 3.15 19.66 26.37
CA ARG A 806 3.14 19.38 27.81
C ARG A 806 2.42 18.05 28.06
N THR A 807 3.05 17.18 28.84
CA THR A 807 2.46 15.91 29.29
C THR A 807 1.41 16.18 30.37
N PRO A 808 0.29 15.44 30.42
CA PRO A 808 -0.64 15.52 31.55
C PRO A 808 0.08 15.10 32.83
N LYS A 809 0.08 15.95 33.87
CA LYS A 809 0.69 15.64 35.17
C LYS A 809 -0.24 14.70 35.95
N MET A 810 -0.07 13.38 35.79
CA MET A 810 -0.80 12.36 36.56
C MET A 810 0.18 11.38 37.20
N ALA A 811 1.01 11.87 38.14
CA ALA A 811 2.00 11.04 38.84
C ALA A 811 1.33 9.95 39.71
N ASP A 812 0.17 10.24 40.29
CA ASP A 812 -0.49 9.37 41.29
C ASP A 812 -1.54 8.39 40.72
N ALA A 813 -1.74 8.37 39.40
CA ALA A 813 -2.72 7.47 38.78
C ALA A 813 -2.19 6.02 38.66
N PRO A 814 -3.08 4.99 38.66
CA PRO A 814 -2.68 3.61 38.43
C PRO A 814 -1.91 3.44 37.10
N ALA A 815 -0.90 2.56 37.07
CA ALA A 815 -0.05 2.32 35.90
C ALA A 815 -0.85 2.08 34.60
N LEU A 816 -1.93 1.30 34.67
CA LEU A 816 -2.83 1.03 33.55
C LEU A 816 -3.48 2.32 32.99
N LEU A 817 -4.00 3.17 33.87
CA LEU A 817 -4.67 4.42 33.48
C LEU A 817 -3.67 5.42 32.89
N ARG A 818 -2.48 5.52 33.50
CA ARG A 818 -1.38 6.35 32.97
C ARG A 818 -0.96 5.91 31.56
N GLY A 819 -0.76 4.61 31.37
CA GLY A 819 -0.41 4.02 30.08
C GLY A 819 -1.44 4.33 29.00
N LEU A 820 -2.73 4.12 29.27
CA LEU A 820 -3.81 4.35 28.31
C LEU A 820 -4.01 5.83 27.96
N VAL A 821 -3.97 6.73 28.95
CA VAL A 821 -4.12 8.18 28.71
C VAL A 821 -2.99 8.70 27.82
N MET A 822 -1.78 8.16 27.98
CA MET A 822 -0.62 8.57 27.18
C MET A 822 -0.73 8.22 25.69
N VAL A 823 -1.45 7.13 25.37
CA VAL A 823 -1.71 6.68 23.99
C VAL A 823 -3.19 6.77 23.61
N ARG A 824 -3.90 7.76 24.14
CA ARG A 824 -5.36 7.90 23.94
C ARG A 824 -5.79 7.86 22.48
N GLU A 825 -5.03 8.50 21.59
CA GLU A 825 -5.37 8.58 20.17
C GLU A 825 -5.21 7.21 19.51
N GLU A 826 -4.10 6.54 19.80
CA GLU A 826 -3.82 5.20 19.33
C GLU A 826 -4.83 4.19 19.88
N ALA A 827 -5.22 4.29 21.15
CA ALA A 827 -6.23 3.43 21.76
C ALA A 827 -7.63 3.62 21.13
N VAL A 828 -8.02 4.87 20.82
CA VAL A 828 -9.28 5.15 20.11
C VAL A 828 -9.24 4.58 18.69
N LEU A 829 -8.15 4.78 17.95
CA LEU A 829 -8.02 4.22 16.60
C LEU A 829 -8.02 2.70 16.60
N LEU A 830 -7.36 2.07 17.58
CA LEU A 830 -7.41 0.62 17.78
C LEU A 830 -8.85 0.14 17.99
N ALA A 831 -9.59 0.78 18.89
CA ALA A 831 -10.98 0.44 19.18
C ALA A 831 -11.89 0.61 17.95
N LEU A 832 -11.72 1.70 17.20
CA LEU A 832 -12.49 1.95 15.98
C LEU A 832 -12.20 0.93 14.88
N LEU A 833 -10.93 0.56 14.68
CA LEU A 833 -10.54 -0.45 13.68
C LEU A 833 -11.10 -1.83 14.03
N TRP A 834 -11.07 -2.22 15.30
CA TRP A 834 -11.65 -3.48 15.76
C TRP A 834 -13.17 -3.48 15.70
N ALA A 835 -13.82 -2.37 16.09
CA ALA A 835 -15.26 -2.20 15.96
C ALA A 835 -15.71 -2.28 14.50
N ALA A 836 -14.96 -1.66 13.58
CA ALA A 836 -15.21 -1.76 12.14
C ALA A 836 -15.05 -3.19 11.62
N ALA A 837 -13.97 -3.89 11.99
CA ALA A 837 -13.73 -5.28 11.61
C ALA A 837 -14.86 -6.22 12.09
N ILE A 838 -15.28 -6.07 13.35
CA ILE A 838 -16.40 -6.83 13.93
C ILE A 838 -17.72 -6.47 13.23
N GLY A 839 -17.99 -5.17 13.04
CA GLY A 839 -19.19 -4.68 12.38
C GLY A 839 -19.36 -5.22 10.95
N ILE A 840 -18.28 -5.19 10.16
CA ILE A 840 -18.26 -5.76 8.80
C ILE A 840 -18.52 -7.27 8.83
N THR A 841 -17.90 -8.00 9.76
CA THR A 841 -18.10 -9.45 9.91
C THR A 841 -19.56 -9.77 10.25
N ILE A 842 -20.19 -8.98 11.12
CA ILE A 842 -21.60 -9.16 11.52
C ILE A 842 -22.55 -8.80 10.36
N VAL A 843 -22.41 -7.60 9.78
CA VAL A 843 -23.32 -7.08 8.73
C VAL A 843 -23.26 -7.92 7.46
N HIS A 844 -22.06 -8.35 7.06
CA HIS A 844 -21.88 -9.16 5.84
C HIS A 844 -21.76 -10.66 6.12
N LYS A 845 -22.01 -11.11 7.35
CA LYS A 845 -22.01 -12.52 7.80
C LYS A 845 -20.75 -13.31 7.42
N GLY A 846 -19.62 -12.63 7.23
CA GLY A 846 -18.37 -13.23 6.74
C GLY A 846 -18.47 -13.92 5.38
N GLY A 847 -19.53 -13.65 4.59
CA GLY A 847 -19.93 -14.50 3.47
C GLY A 847 -19.17 -14.28 2.16
N THR A 848 -18.48 -13.15 1.98
CA THR A 848 -17.74 -12.85 0.73
C THR A 848 -16.23 -12.73 0.95
N TRP A 849 -15.46 -13.06 -0.09
CA TRP A 849 -14.00 -12.99 -0.06
C TRP A 849 -13.49 -11.57 0.22
N GLU A 850 -14.13 -10.56 -0.36
CA GLU A 850 -13.79 -9.15 -0.12
C GLU A 850 -14.03 -8.73 1.33
N ALA A 851 -15.09 -9.23 1.97
CA ALA A 851 -15.35 -8.93 3.38
C ALA A 851 -14.26 -9.50 4.29
N ILE A 852 -13.80 -10.73 4.00
CA ILE A 852 -12.69 -11.37 4.72
C ILE A 852 -11.39 -10.57 4.52
N LEU A 853 -11.06 -10.21 3.28
CA LEU A 853 -9.86 -9.45 2.97
C LEU A 853 -9.88 -8.05 3.59
N TRP A 854 -11.02 -7.35 3.54
CA TRP A 854 -11.15 -6.04 4.13
C TRP A 854 -11.02 -6.09 5.66
N THR A 855 -11.62 -7.10 6.29
CA THR A 855 -11.44 -7.38 7.73
C THR A 855 -9.96 -7.63 8.06
N ALA A 856 -9.26 -8.43 7.25
CA ALA A 856 -7.83 -8.67 7.42
C ALA A 856 -7.01 -7.36 7.27
N VAL A 857 -7.36 -6.48 6.33
CA VAL A 857 -6.71 -5.18 6.16
C VAL A 857 -6.89 -4.32 7.40
N LEU A 858 -8.11 -4.23 7.95
CA LEU A 858 -8.39 -3.48 9.18
C LEU A 858 -7.60 -4.02 10.38
N LEU A 859 -7.52 -5.35 10.52
CA LEU A 859 -6.75 -5.99 11.59
C LEU A 859 -5.24 -5.72 11.44
N VAL A 860 -4.70 -5.81 10.23
CA VAL A 860 -3.29 -5.47 9.95
C VAL A 860 -3.02 -3.99 10.24
N GLN A 861 -3.90 -3.09 9.82
CA GLN A 861 -3.81 -1.66 10.12
C GLN A 861 -3.91 -1.36 11.63
N SER A 862 -4.53 -2.25 12.41
CA SER A 862 -4.63 -2.11 13.87
C SER A 862 -3.32 -2.43 14.61
N VAL A 863 -2.40 -3.17 13.98
CA VAL A 863 -1.17 -3.68 14.62
C VAL A 863 -0.28 -2.57 15.20
N PRO A 864 0.00 -1.45 14.50
CA PRO A 864 0.81 -0.37 15.07
C PRO A 864 0.17 0.28 16.31
N TYR A 865 -1.15 0.42 16.33
CA TYR A 865 -1.87 0.97 17.47
C TYR A 865 -1.92 0.00 18.65
N MET A 866 -2.10 -1.28 18.37
CA MET A 866 -1.96 -2.34 19.38
C MET A 866 -0.55 -2.37 19.97
N ALA A 867 0.49 -2.23 19.13
CA ALA A 867 1.87 -2.12 19.59
C ALA A 867 2.10 -0.88 20.46
N ALA A 868 1.53 0.28 20.10
CA ALA A 868 1.59 1.50 20.91
C ALA A 868 0.97 1.32 22.30
N VAL A 869 -0.22 0.70 22.36
CA VAL A 869 -0.87 0.36 23.64
C VAL A 869 -0.02 -0.63 24.43
N ALA A 870 0.45 -1.71 23.82
CA ALA A 870 1.26 -2.71 24.50
C ALA A 870 2.57 -2.13 25.06
N VAL A 871 3.33 -1.37 24.27
CA VAL A 871 4.59 -0.74 24.70
C VAL A 871 4.34 0.32 25.77
N SER A 872 3.26 1.10 25.67
CA SER A 872 2.87 2.06 26.72
C SER A 872 2.57 1.37 28.06
N LEU A 873 1.86 0.24 28.02
CA LEU A 873 1.59 -0.56 29.22
C LEU A 873 2.86 -1.17 29.79
N ILE A 874 3.75 -1.69 28.93
CA ILE A 874 5.05 -2.23 29.34
C ILE A 874 5.90 -1.13 30.02
N ALA A 875 5.92 0.08 29.46
CA ALA A 875 6.65 1.22 30.02
C ALA A 875 6.05 1.71 31.35
N ALA A 876 4.76 1.51 31.59
CA ALA A 876 4.10 1.89 32.83
C ALA A 876 4.32 0.89 33.99
N ILE A 877 4.79 -0.32 33.71
CA ILE A 877 5.09 -1.35 34.72
C ILE A 877 6.43 -1.01 35.39
N PRO A 878 6.49 -0.90 36.73
CA PRO A 878 7.74 -0.69 37.46
C PRO A 878 8.73 -1.82 37.15
N ALA A 879 9.99 -1.48 36.86
CA ALA A 879 11.03 -2.47 36.62
C ALA A 879 11.17 -3.43 37.82
N LYS A 880 10.97 -4.74 37.58
CA LYS A 880 11.46 -5.80 38.48
C LYS A 880 12.89 -6.16 38.08
N GLU A 881 13.70 -6.52 39.08
CA GLU A 881 15.15 -6.75 39.05
C GLU A 881 15.81 -7.18 37.72
N LYS A 882 17.01 -6.61 37.52
CA LYS A 882 17.97 -6.76 36.42
C LYS A 882 17.83 -8.06 35.61
N VAL A 883 17.37 -7.94 34.36
CA VAL A 883 17.46 -9.02 33.37
C VAL A 883 18.84 -8.98 32.72
N SER A 884 19.71 -9.94 33.04
CA SER A 884 21.06 -10.04 32.46
C SER A 884 21.01 -10.38 30.96
N LEU A 885 21.63 -9.56 30.11
CA LEU A 885 22.03 -9.98 28.76
C LEU A 885 23.15 -11.04 28.84
N PRO A 886 23.23 -11.97 27.88
CA PRO A 886 24.49 -12.66 27.63
C PRO A 886 25.55 -11.60 27.31
N ALA A 887 26.72 -11.71 27.94
CA ALA A 887 27.84 -10.81 27.68
C ALA A 887 28.10 -10.70 26.17
N PRO A 888 28.36 -9.49 25.63
CA PRO A 888 29.03 -9.39 24.34
C PRO A 888 30.34 -10.13 24.51
N SER A 889 30.50 -11.26 23.83
CA SER A 889 31.77 -11.97 23.83
C SER A 889 32.86 -10.98 23.47
N LEU A 890 33.76 -10.71 24.42
CA LEU A 890 35.08 -10.19 24.11
C LEU A 890 35.57 -10.98 22.90
N MET A 891 35.77 -10.30 21.78
CA MET A 891 36.34 -10.89 20.58
C MET A 891 37.75 -11.37 20.92
N ARG A 892 37.87 -12.58 21.48
CA ARG A 892 39.08 -13.38 21.30
C ARG A 892 39.11 -13.73 19.82
N GLY A 893 40.16 -13.27 19.15
CA GLY A 893 40.42 -13.56 17.75
C GLY A 893 40.42 -15.07 17.52
N GLY A 894 39.32 -15.57 16.98
CA GLY A 894 39.23 -16.86 16.33
C GLY A 894 38.80 -16.58 14.90
N ALA A 895 39.74 -16.65 13.96
CA ALA A 895 39.42 -16.65 12.54
C ALA A 895 38.41 -17.79 12.28
N PRO A 896 37.27 -17.55 11.61
CA PRO A 896 36.48 -18.65 11.10
C PRO A 896 37.33 -19.37 10.05
N ALA A 897 37.61 -20.64 10.28
CA ALA A 897 38.27 -21.49 9.31
C ALA A 897 37.50 -21.41 7.98
N LEU A 898 38.15 -20.81 6.99
CA LEU A 898 37.76 -20.93 5.59
C LEU A 898 37.86 -22.42 5.25
N THR A 899 36.72 -23.06 5.00
CA THR A 899 36.65 -24.33 4.28
C THR A 899 37.32 -24.12 2.92
N THR A 900 38.60 -24.47 2.84
CA THR A 900 39.33 -24.64 1.59
C THR A 900 38.68 -25.81 0.86
N ALA A 901 38.01 -25.48 -0.25
CA ALA A 901 37.63 -26.48 -1.23
C ALA A 901 38.90 -27.22 -1.68
N ARG A 902 38.98 -28.52 -1.38
CA ARG A 902 40.00 -29.43 -1.88
C ARG A 902 39.97 -29.40 -3.41
N VAL A 903 41.00 -28.80 -4.00
CA VAL A 903 41.40 -29.08 -5.38
C VAL A 903 42.05 -30.46 -5.35
N VAL A 904 41.33 -31.48 -5.84
CA VAL A 904 41.90 -32.80 -6.09
C VAL A 904 42.69 -32.70 -7.39
N ALA A 905 44.01 -32.64 -7.28
CA ALA A 905 44.92 -32.92 -8.37
C ALA A 905 44.84 -34.42 -8.69
N ARG A 906 44.30 -34.77 -9.87
CA ARG A 906 44.54 -36.07 -10.50
C ARG A 906 45.88 -35.98 -11.23
N SER A 907 46.92 -36.60 -10.70
CA SER A 907 48.04 -37.09 -11.51
C SER A 907 47.78 -38.55 -11.87
N GLN A 908 48.14 -38.87 -13.10
CA GLN A 908 48.05 -40.16 -13.77
C GLN A 908 48.80 -41.27 -13.03
N ALA A 909 48.22 -42.47 -13.02
CA ALA A 909 48.92 -43.72 -13.27
C ALA A 909 47.88 -44.77 -13.71
N THR A 910 48.15 -45.35 -14.89
CA THR A 910 47.45 -46.45 -15.60
C THR A 910 46.03 -46.20 -16.09
#